data_AF-A0A2M7THZ7-F1
#
_entry.id   AF-A0A2M7THZ7-F1
#
_cell.length_a   1.000
_cell.length_b   1.000
_cell.length_c   1.000
_cell.angle_alpha   90.00
_cell.angle_beta   90.00
_cell.angle_gamma   90.00
#
_symmetry.space_group_name_H-M   'P 1'
#
loop_
_entity.id
_entity.type
_entity.pdbx_description
1 polymer ?
#
loop_
_entity_poly.entity_id
_entity_poly.type
_entity_poly.pdbx_seq_one_letter_code
_entity_poly.pdbx_strand_id
1 'polypeptide(L)'
;MKVHIIGIAGKATSALAHMLIKKGWQVSGSDANVYPPASTFLESIGVAIKTPYGADNLTVDTDLVVVGGNALLVDPHNVEYEKAILLGKRVVNYPEVLSDYVVKKNSIVVAGNFGKGTVSGALTFVFSKLGLNPSFMVGGQMVDLPESLVSADGDWSIIEGDEYPVPPMGDQVPTSKFFYYKPRYVILTSAEWDHYDQFPTEDMYVKNYIEFIKLLPKDGLLVVNRDGKNIDKIIPFAPCRVVTYSRAGETDYRTKKLSWNGNVIGSFNNDNLTAAYALCAEFGFDHVKVRQALDAYRGLKQRMEIVYEHHKTIVVRDLAHSPVKAQAAISAVLETWPDRNILVVFDMFSSSLKNSSVLAEFDHRFDGASTVYVPKVSITKTDETRITGKDIVTAISRTFHNVLYAPKQELLLDDLVSRCDSCVYLLLSSGGMNGLSEKLIQRLIIDRAEQKMLHVLTEYTNFLVGEKRIKIPYVINRKRFNLMRTAGKGTPQMIRTELNRIAKTYQFDLDSHSESEIFAFMNENEIGVECSGFAYHLLHAYVVEILNKPLSSILAKPKGIINALVWVLFKQGIVRHVNADMLTSEKNTIKVAHLSDVRVGDLIRLSVKTPGDHVLLVVDVTKKLGVIESITYAHSSYQRTVSQGPHTAHIRVIDSAKGLHDQDWQEKTPAGVSYSIHFHPERGDGIRRLRALTIEN
;
A
#
# COMPACT_ATOMS: atom_id res chain seq x y z
N MET A 1 -9.93 37.21 1.78
CA MET A 1 -9.91 37.17 3.26
C MET A 1 -8.61 36.53 3.72
N LYS A 2 -8.08 36.99 4.85
CA LYS A 2 -6.94 36.41 5.57
C LYS A 2 -7.45 35.63 6.78
N VAL A 3 -7.15 34.34 6.83
CA VAL A 3 -7.60 33.43 7.88
C VAL A 3 -6.41 32.87 8.64
N HIS A 4 -6.53 32.84 9.96
CA HIS A 4 -5.59 32.16 10.83
C HIS A 4 -6.28 30.97 11.50
N ILE A 5 -5.73 29.76 11.37
CA ILE A 5 -6.27 28.54 11.98
C ILE A 5 -5.41 28.13 13.17
N ILE A 6 -5.98 28.15 14.37
CA ILE A 6 -5.35 27.65 15.59
C ILE A 6 -5.62 26.15 15.67
N GLY A 7 -4.57 25.31 15.74
CA GLY A 7 -4.70 23.85 15.66
C GLY A 7 -4.86 23.37 14.22
N ILE A 8 -4.06 23.91 13.30
CA ILE A 8 -4.16 23.66 11.85
C ILE A 8 -3.78 22.23 11.44
N ALA A 9 -3.01 21.50 12.26
CA ALA A 9 -2.57 20.14 11.93
C ALA A 9 -3.64 19.06 12.18
N GLY A 10 -4.80 19.43 12.72
CA GLY A 10 -5.94 18.53 12.83
C GLY A 10 -6.45 18.03 11.47
N LYS A 11 -7.00 16.82 11.42
CA LYS A 11 -7.49 16.21 10.16
C LYS A 11 -8.54 17.07 9.45
N ALA A 12 -9.51 17.62 10.20
CA ALA A 12 -10.55 18.49 9.64
C ALA A 12 -10.02 19.90 9.32
N THR A 13 -9.17 20.46 10.18
CA THR A 13 -8.66 21.83 10.03
C THR A 13 -7.63 21.95 8.91
N SER A 14 -6.78 20.95 8.70
CA SER A 14 -5.87 20.91 7.54
C SER A 14 -6.63 20.79 6.22
N ALA A 15 -7.65 19.95 6.16
CA ALA A 15 -8.54 19.85 5.00
C ALA A 15 -9.32 21.16 4.76
N LEU A 16 -9.75 21.82 5.84
CA LEU A 16 -10.38 23.15 5.77
C LEU A 16 -9.41 24.19 5.20
N ALA A 17 -8.17 24.20 5.66
CA ALA A 17 -7.11 25.08 5.15
C ALA A 17 -6.99 24.95 3.62
N HIS A 18 -6.91 23.72 3.13
CA HIS A 18 -6.85 23.43 1.69
C HIS A 18 -8.08 23.96 0.93
N MET A 19 -9.29 23.73 1.46
CA MET A 19 -10.52 24.24 0.83
C MET A 19 -10.55 25.77 0.78
N LEU A 20 -10.15 26.45 1.85
CA LEU A 20 -10.12 27.91 1.90
C LEU A 20 -9.10 28.49 0.90
N ILE A 21 -7.94 27.85 0.74
CA ILE A 21 -6.96 28.23 -0.29
C ILE A 21 -7.55 28.07 -1.70
N LYS A 22 -8.25 26.96 -1.99
CA LYS A 22 -8.92 26.76 -3.29
C LYS A 22 -10.01 27.81 -3.55
N LYS A 23 -10.60 28.39 -2.50
CA LYS A 23 -11.52 29.54 -2.57
C LYS A 23 -10.82 30.89 -2.76
N GLY A 24 -9.49 30.93 -2.85
CA GLY A 24 -8.69 32.15 -3.03
C GLY A 24 -8.41 32.92 -1.75
N TRP A 25 -8.54 32.28 -0.58
CA TRP A 25 -8.24 32.93 0.70
C TRP A 25 -6.76 32.74 1.07
N GLN A 26 -6.22 33.70 1.83
CA GLN A 26 -4.88 33.58 2.39
C GLN A 26 -4.99 32.86 3.74
N VAL A 27 -4.37 31.70 3.85
CA VAL A 27 -4.47 30.86 5.06
C VAL A 27 -3.12 30.77 5.74
N SER A 28 -3.12 31.03 7.04
CA SER A 28 -2.01 30.78 7.95
C SER A 28 -2.52 29.94 9.12
N GLY A 29 -1.63 29.35 9.91
CA GLY A 29 -2.05 28.67 11.12
C GLY A 29 -0.91 28.20 11.98
N SER A 30 -1.29 27.69 13.13
CA SER A 30 -0.39 27.26 14.19
C SER A 30 -0.82 25.92 14.74
N ASP A 31 0.14 25.19 15.32
CA ASP A 31 -0.16 24.02 16.14
C ASP A 31 0.89 23.87 17.25
N ALA A 32 0.55 23.15 18.31
CA ALA A 32 1.46 22.88 19.42
C ALA A 32 2.66 22.05 18.95
N ASN A 33 2.40 21.03 18.13
CA ASN A 33 3.40 20.22 17.45
C ASN A 33 2.85 19.72 16.12
N VAL A 34 3.72 19.59 15.13
CA VAL A 34 3.32 19.23 13.76
C VAL A 34 4.20 18.11 13.25
N TYR A 35 3.59 17.01 12.80
CA TYR A 35 4.28 15.82 12.32
C TYR A 35 3.63 15.30 11.03
N PRO A 36 4.33 14.52 10.21
CA PRO A 36 3.73 13.83 9.08
C PRO A 36 2.56 12.92 9.54
N PRO A 37 1.47 12.81 8.76
CA PRO A 37 1.29 13.36 7.42
C PRO A 37 0.77 14.81 7.39
N ALA A 38 0.38 15.40 8.53
CA ALA A 38 -0.19 16.76 8.54
C ALA A 38 0.83 17.81 8.12
N SER A 39 2.08 17.69 8.59
CA SER A 39 3.18 18.61 8.23
C SER A 39 3.42 18.65 6.73
N THR A 40 3.58 17.48 6.11
CA THR A 40 3.89 17.33 4.69
C THR A 40 2.71 17.73 3.81
N PHE A 41 1.48 17.43 4.24
CA PHE A 41 0.29 17.86 3.53
C PHE A 41 0.15 19.40 3.51
N LEU A 42 0.28 20.05 4.66
CA LEU A 42 0.16 21.51 4.78
C LEU A 42 1.28 22.24 4.00
N GLU A 43 2.51 21.71 4.03
CA GLU A 43 3.62 22.21 3.21
C GLU A 43 3.32 22.09 1.71
N SER A 44 2.76 20.95 1.27
CA SER A 44 2.44 20.70 -0.14
C SER A 44 1.39 21.66 -0.73
N ILE A 45 0.54 22.25 0.13
CA ILE A 45 -0.47 23.25 -0.25
C ILE A 45 0.00 24.69 0.02
N GLY A 46 1.27 24.89 0.40
CA GLY A 46 1.88 26.21 0.59
C GLY A 46 1.47 26.92 1.87
N VAL A 47 1.01 26.21 2.90
CA VAL A 47 0.67 26.81 4.20
C VAL A 47 1.92 26.95 5.06
N ALA A 48 2.22 28.19 5.47
CA ALA A 48 3.24 28.45 6.48
C ALA A 48 2.69 28.13 7.88
N ILE A 49 3.12 27.00 8.44
CA ILE A 49 2.72 26.55 9.77
C ILE A 49 3.65 27.14 10.83
N LYS A 50 3.09 27.66 11.92
CA LYS A 50 3.84 28.18 13.05
C LYS A 50 3.78 27.21 14.24
N THR A 51 4.92 26.97 14.88
CA THR A 51 5.03 26.05 16.03
C THR A 51 6.05 26.59 17.03
N PRO A 52 5.75 26.64 18.34
CA PRO A 52 4.45 26.37 18.96
C PRO A 52 3.47 27.53 18.75
N TYR A 53 2.34 27.51 19.48
CA TYR A 53 1.45 28.67 19.59
C TYR A 53 2.21 29.90 20.10
N GLY A 54 1.91 31.08 19.55
CA GLY A 54 2.58 32.32 19.91
C GLY A 54 1.77 33.54 19.51
N ALA A 55 1.71 34.55 20.36
CA ALA A 55 0.94 35.77 20.10
C ALA A 55 1.29 36.40 18.73
N ASP A 56 2.57 36.42 18.35
CA ASP A 56 3.04 36.98 17.07
C ASP A 56 2.69 36.13 15.84
N ASN A 57 2.08 34.95 16.06
CA ASN A 57 1.55 34.14 14.98
C ASN A 57 0.35 34.80 14.31
N LEU A 58 -0.45 35.55 15.08
CA LEU A 58 -1.61 36.31 14.62
C LEU A 58 -1.21 37.73 14.19
N THR A 59 -1.53 38.09 12.94
CA THR A 59 -1.23 39.40 12.36
C THR A 59 -2.43 40.35 12.45
N VAL A 60 -2.18 41.66 12.51
CA VAL A 60 -3.22 42.70 12.66
C VAL A 60 -4.20 42.73 11.48
N ASP A 61 -3.78 42.30 10.30
CA ASP A 61 -4.61 42.22 9.09
C ASP A 61 -5.36 40.88 8.94
N THR A 62 -5.37 40.03 9.97
CA THR A 62 -6.21 38.82 9.98
C THR A 62 -7.69 39.20 10.03
N ASP A 63 -8.50 38.65 9.14
CA ASP A 63 -9.95 38.90 9.05
C ASP A 63 -10.76 37.93 9.92
N LEU A 64 -10.32 36.67 9.99
CA LEU A 64 -11.01 35.58 10.67
C LEU A 64 -10.01 34.66 11.38
N VAL A 65 -10.31 34.32 12.63
CA VAL A 65 -9.60 33.28 13.38
C VAL A 65 -10.50 32.06 13.51
N VAL A 66 -9.99 30.90 13.10
CA VAL A 66 -10.69 29.63 13.17
C VAL A 66 -10.02 28.74 14.21
N VAL A 67 -10.80 28.26 15.17
CA VAL A 67 -10.29 27.38 16.23
C VAL A 67 -10.56 25.91 15.88
N GLY A 68 -9.49 25.13 15.88
CA GLY A 68 -9.52 23.68 15.75
C GLY A 68 -9.97 23.00 17.05
N GLY A 69 -10.58 21.82 16.91
CA GLY A 69 -11.32 21.18 18.00
C GLY A 69 -10.53 20.91 19.29
N ASN A 70 -9.21 20.73 19.23
CA ASN A 70 -8.40 20.44 20.42
C ASN A 70 -7.64 21.66 20.98
N ALA A 71 -7.54 22.75 20.22
CA ALA A 71 -6.60 23.83 20.54
C ALA A 71 -6.90 24.50 21.90
N LEU A 72 -8.17 24.74 22.20
CA LEU A 72 -8.63 25.34 23.46
C LEU A 72 -9.07 24.33 24.52
N LEU A 73 -9.24 23.06 24.16
CA LEU A 73 -9.52 22.00 25.15
C LEU A 73 -8.26 21.60 25.91
N VAL A 74 -7.10 21.71 25.27
CA VAL A 74 -5.79 21.44 25.89
C VAL A 74 -5.33 22.65 26.71
N ASP A 75 -5.53 23.86 26.19
CA ASP A 75 -5.16 25.11 26.86
C ASP A 75 -6.23 26.19 26.61
N PRO A 76 -7.11 26.44 27.59
CA PRO A 76 -8.11 27.50 27.51
C PRO A 76 -7.52 28.92 27.37
N HIS A 77 -6.25 29.10 27.76
CA HIS A 77 -5.50 30.36 27.71
C HIS A 77 -4.55 30.42 26.51
N ASN A 78 -4.95 29.84 25.38
CA ASN A 78 -4.16 29.90 24.16
C ASN A 78 -3.87 31.36 23.78
N VAL A 79 -2.57 31.70 23.74
CA VAL A 79 -2.08 33.07 23.54
C VAL A 79 -2.54 33.72 22.22
N GLU A 80 -2.82 32.94 21.19
CA GLU A 80 -3.33 33.45 19.91
C GLU A 80 -4.82 33.76 19.99
N TYR A 81 -5.58 32.92 20.70
CA TYR A 81 -7.00 33.14 20.95
C TYR A 81 -7.20 34.40 21.80
N GLU A 82 -6.47 34.56 22.91
CA GLU A 82 -6.56 35.75 23.76
C GLU A 82 -6.20 37.03 22.98
N LYS A 83 -5.14 36.98 22.16
CA LYS A 83 -4.79 38.11 21.27
C LYS A 83 -5.87 38.39 20.24
N ALA A 84 -6.52 37.37 19.67
CA ALA A 84 -7.63 37.56 18.73
C ALA A 84 -8.80 38.31 19.38
N ILE A 85 -9.14 37.96 20.63
CA ILE A 85 -10.16 38.65 21.41
C ILE A 85 -9.76 40.10 21.69
N LEU A 86 -8.52 40.34 22.15
CA LEU A 86 -8.00 41.69 22.42
C LEU A 86 -8.02 42.60 21.17
N LEU A 87 -7.72 42.03 20.00
CA LEU A 87 -7.74 42.74 18.72
C LEU A 87 -9.14 42.85 18.09
N GLY A 88 -10.19 42.38 18.78
CA GLY A 88 -11.57 42.42 18.29
C GLY A 88 -11.79 41.62 17.01
N LYS A 89 -11.02 40.53 16.81
CA LYS A 89 -11.14 39.67 15.63
C LYS A 89 -12.37 38.79 15.71
N ARG A 90 -12.96 38.47 14.56
CA ARG A 90 -13.99 37.43 14.48
C ARG A 90 -13.33 36.08 14.75
N VAL A 91 -13.75 35.40 15.81
CA VAL A 91 -13.30 34.06 16.17
C VAL A 91 -14.48 33.09 16.04
N VAL A 92 -14.26 31.95 15.40
CA VAL A 92 -15.27 30.89 15.24
C VAL A 92 -14.64 29.51 15.41
N ASN A 93 -15.44 28.51 15.80
CA ASN A 93 -15.01 27.12 15.72
C ASN A 93 -15.07 26.62 14.28
N TYR A 94 -14.20 25.68 13.91
CA TYR A 94 -14.17 25.16 12.54
C TYR A 94 -15.52 24.59 12.03
N PRO A 95 -16.39 23.95 12.84
CA PRO A 95 -17.69 23.46 12.35
C PRO A 95 -18.64 24.59 11.93
N GLU A 96 -18.48 25.80 12.47
CA GLU A 96 -19.23 26.98 12.00
C GLU A 96 -18.82 27.35 10.57
N VAL A 97 -17.53 27.26 10.25
CA VAL A 97 -17.04 27.45 8.87
C VAL A 97 -17.59 26.36 7.95
N LEU A 98 -17.68 25.10 8.42
CA LEU A 98 -18.32 24.04 7.64
C LEU A 98 -19.82 24.30 7.44
N SER A 99 -20.52 24.80 8.46
CA SER A 99 -21.92 25.24 8.37
C SER A 99 -22.11 26.32 7.29
N ASP A 100 -21.20 27.28 7.20
CA ASP A 100 -21.34 28.40 6.28
C ASP A 100 -21.00 28.05 4.83
N TYR A 101 -20.01 27.17 4.61
CA TYR A 101 -19.45 26.94 3.27
C TYR A 101 -19.66 25.53 2.71
N VAL A 102 -19.91 24.53 3.55
CA VAL A 102 -20.03 23.12 3.12
C VAL A 102 -21.48 22.64 3.22
N VAL A 103 -22.20 23.00 4.27
CA VAL A 103 -23.60 22.61 4.47
C VAL A 103 -24.49 23.22 3.39
N LYS A 104 -25.32 22.39 2.76
CA LYS A 104 -26.29 22.78 1.73
C LYS A 104 -27.71 22.49 2.19
N LYS A 105 -28.69 22.88 1.37
CA LYS A 105 -30.11 22.65 1.61
C LYS A 105 -30.42 21.16 1.85
N ASN A 106 -29.82 20.27 1.05
CA ASN A 106 -29.94 18.83 1.19
C ASN A 106 -28.75 18.29 2.00
N SER A 107 -28.73 18.62 3.30
CA SER A 107 -27.66 18.19 4.22
C SER A 107 -27.88 16.78 4.73
N ILE A 108 -26.97 15.88 4.36
CA ILE A 108 -26.86 14.50 4.84
C ILE A 108 -25.78 14.47 5.92
N VAL A 109 -26.16 14.16 7.16
CA VAL A 109 -25.23 14.00 8.28
C VAL A 109 -25.14 12.54 8.67
N VAL A 110 -23.93 11.98 8.66
CA VAL A 110 -23.68 10.60 9.07
C VAL A 110 -23.12 10.58 10.49
N ALA A 111 -23.90 10.11 11.45
CA ALA A 111 -23.58 10.14 12.87
C ALA A 111 -23.49 8.72 13.47
N GLY A 112 -22.84 8.64 14.64
CA GLY A 112 -22.68 7.42 15.43
C GLY A 112 -21.23 7.06 15.72
N ASN A 113 -20.96 6.11 16.61
CA ASN A 113 -19.58 5.82 17.06
C ASN A 113 -18.69 5.23 15.97
N PHE A 114 -19.24 4.32 15.17
CA PHE A 114 -18.50 3.56 14.17
C PHE A 114 -19.07 3.79 12.77
N GLY A 115 -18.24 3.62 11.75
CA GLY A 115 -18.68 3.61 10.35
C GLY A 115 -18.95 4.99 9.73
N LYS A 116 -18.97 6.10 10.50
CA LYS A 116 -19.27 7.45 9.99
C LYS A 116 -18.50 7.80 8.72
N GLY A 117 -17.17 7.75 8.79
CA GLY A 117 -16.29 8.03 7.66
C GLY A 117 -16.49 7.07 6.48
N THR A 118 -16.72 5.78 6.74
CA THR A 118 -16.95 4.80 5.67
C THR A 118 -18.24 5.11 4.92
N VAL A 119 -19.34 5.37 5.63
CA VAL A 119 -20.66 5.66 5.06
C VAL A 119 -20.64 7.02 4.35
N SER A 120 -20.06 8.07 4.95
CA SER A 120 -19.97 9.39 4.33
C SER A 120 -19.09 9.37 3.08
N GLY A 121 -17.99 8.61 3.08
CA GLY A 121 -17.16 8.38 1.90
C GLY A 121 -17.90 7.58 0.82
N ALA A 122 -18.63 6.52 1.18
CA ALA A 122 -19.42 5.73 0.25
C ALA A 122 -20.51 6.58 -0.43
N LEU A 123 -21.27 7.36 0.35
CA LEU A 123 -22.26 8.30 -0.20
C LEU A 123 -21.62 9.35 -1.11
N THR A 124 -20.48 9.92 -0.70
CA THR A 124 -19.76 10.91 -1.51
C THR A 124 -19.32 10.32 -2.86
N PHE A 125 -18.82 9.08 -2.84
CA PHE A 125 -18.43 8.37 -4.04
C PHE A 125 -19.63 8.07 -4.95
N VAL A 126 -20.73 7.55 -4.40
CA VAL A 126 -21.97 7.29 -5.16
C VAL A 126 -22.49 8.57 -5.79
N PHE A 127 -22.64 9.65 -5.02
CA PHE A 127 -23.16 10.91 -5.52
C PHE A 127 -22.27 11.50 -6.61
N SER A 128 -20.95 11.38 -6.47
CA SER A 128 -19.99 11.79 -7.50
C SER A 128 -20.14 10.95 -8.78
N LYS A 129 -20.33 9.63 -8.67
CA LYS A 129 -20.60 8.73 -9.82
C LYS A 129 -21.94 8.98 -10.50
N LEU A 130 -22.93 9.47 -9.75
CA LEU A 130 -24.21 9.89 -10.28
C LEU A 130 -24.20 11.32 -10.86
N GLY A 131 -23.06 12.04 -10.79
CA GLY A 131 -22.93 13.39 -11.30
C GLY A 131 -23.57 14.48 -10.42
N LEU A 132 -23.93 14.16 -9.18
CA LEU A 132 -24.54 15.10 -8.23
C LEU A 132 -23.51 16.04 -7.57
N ASN A 133 -22.23 15.65 -7.58
CA ASN A 133 -21.08 16.45 -7.12
C ASN A 133 -21.34 17.22 -5.80
N PRO A 134 -21.55 16.52 -4.68
CA PRO A 134 -21.93 17.13 -3.41
C PRO A 134 -20.77 17.92 -2.81
N SER A 135 -21.09 18.91 -1.97
CA SER A 135 -20.14 19.37 -0.96
C SER A 135 -19.95 18.25 0.07
N PHE A 136 -18.75 18.09 0.64
CA PHE A 136 -18.57 17.04 1.64
C PHE A 136 -17.46 17.32 2.63
N MET A 137 -17.56 16.67 3.78
CA MET A 137 -16.46 16.47 4.72
C MET A 137 -16.48 15.02 5.20
N VAL A 138 -15.39 14.30 4.92
CA VAL A 138 -15.14 12.93 5.38
C VAL A 138 -13.93 12.96 6.32
N GLY A 139 -14.04 12.36 7.52
CA GLY A 139 -13.00 12.38 8.54
C GLY A 139 -11.71 11.62 8.20
N GLY A 140 -11.65 10.99 7.03
CA GLY A 140 -10.50 10.29 6.49
C GLY A 140 -10.32 10.52 4.99
N GLN A 141 -9.10 10.31 4.52
CA GLN A 141 -8.79 10.39 3.10
C GLN A 141 -9.45 9.22 2.36
N MET A 142 -10.27 9.49 1.36
CA MET A 142 -10.80 8.46 0.47
C MET A 142 -9.68 7.92 -0.43
N VAL A 143 -9.74 6.62 -0.76
CA VAL A 143 -8.81 6.03 -1.76
C VAL A 143 -9.14 6.54 -3.17
N ASP A 144 -10.42 6.83 -3.41
CA ASP A 144 -10.96 7.20 -4.72
C ASP A 144 -10.93 8.68 -5.06
N LEU A 145 -10.85 9.56 -4.06
CA LEU A 145 -10.88 11.00 -4.22
C LEU A 145 -9.68 11.64 -3.52
N PRO A 146 -9.05 12.68 -4.10
CA PRO A 146 -7.86 13.29 -3.53
C PRO A 146 -8.17 14.22 -2.35
N GLU A 147 -9.37 14.80 -2.27
CA GLU A 147 -9.78 15.63 -1.13
C GLU A 147 -10.70 14.91 -0.15
N SER A 148 -10.54 15.22 1.14
CA SER A 148 -11.46 14.81 2.22
C SER A 148 -12.48 15.90 2.59
N LEU A 149 -12.33 17.11 2.02
CA LEU A 149 -13.23 18.23 2.25
C LEU A 149 -13.37 19.07 0.97
N VAL A 150 -14.60 19.24 0.50
CA VAL A 150 -14.93 20.01 -0.70
C VAL A 150 -16.17 20.87 -0.45
N SER A 151 -16.13 22.11 -0.93
CA SER A 151 -17.28 23.01 -1.02
C SER A 151 -17.59 23.25 -2.49
N ALA A 152 -18.67 22.63 -2.96
CA ALA A 152 -19.17 22.67 -4.33
C ALA A 152 -20.41 23.58 -4.44
N ASP A 153 -20.82 23.92 -5.66
CA ASP A 153 -21.94 24.84 -5.91
C ASP A 153 -23.33 24.17 -5.93
N GLY A 154 -23.39 22.84 -5.78
CA GLY A 154 -24.65 22.08 -5.78
C GLY A 154 -25.44 22.16 -4.47
N ASP A 155 -26.64 21.55 -4.50
CA ASP A 155 -27.61 21.56 -3.38
C ASP A 155 -27.36 20.51 -2.29
N TRP A 156 -26.41 19.60 -2.51
CA TRP A 156 -26.15 18.46 -1.63
C TRP A 156 -24.91 18.66 -0.79
N SER A 157 -25.01 18.30 0.50
CA SER A 157 -23.84 18.16 1.38
C SER A 157 -23.83 16.83 2.11
N ILE A 158 -22.66 16.20 2.23
CA ILE A 158 -22.47 14.95 2.98
C ILE A 158 -21.39 15.18 4.03
N ILE A 159 -21.75 15.13 5.31
CA ILE A 159 -20.84 15.51 6.40
C ILE A 159 -20.83 14.43 7.48
N GLU A 160 -19.63 14.10 7.96
CA GLU A 160 -19.45 13.30 9.17
C GLU A 160 -19.90 14.07 10.43
N GLY A 161 -20.92 13.54 11.09
CA GLY A 161 -21.49 14.09 12.32
C GLY A 161 -20.73 13.62 13.55
N ASP A 162 -19.71 14.38 13.94
CA ASP A 162 -18.94 14.16 15.17
C ASP A 162 -19.72 14.66 16.40
N GLU A 163 -19.95 13.75 17.34
CA GLU A 163 -20.62 13.99 18.61
C GLU A 163 -19.73 14.71 19.63
N TYR A 164 -18.41 14.74 19.43
CA TYR A 164 -17.50 15.39 20.36
C TYR A 164 -17.73 16.92 20.36
N PRO A 165 -17.78 17.60 21.51
CA PRO A 165 -18.03 19.04 21.58
C PRO A 165 -16.93 19.88 20.93
N VAL A 166 -17.28 21.09 20.51
CA VAL A 166 -16.31 22.15 20.24
C VAL A 166 -15.83 22.78 21.56
N PRO A 167 -14.62 23.35 21.61
CA PRO A 167 -14.22 24.13 22.76
C PRO A 167 -15.19 25.29 23.03
N PRO A 168 -15.55 25.52 24.30
CA PRO A 168 -16.38 26.67 24.66
C PRO A 168 -15.63 27.97 24.40
N MET A 169 -16.31 28.94 23.78
CA MET A 169 -15.77 30.29 23.57
C MET A 169 -16.54 31.27 24.47
N GLY A 170 -15.85 31.83 25.47
CA GLY A 170 -16.50 32.67 26.49
C GLY A 170 -17.50 31.87 27.32
N ASP A 171 -18.71 32.40 27.52
CA ASP A 171 -19.77 31.77 28.34
C ASP A 171 -20.61 30.72 27.58
N GLN A 172 -20.17 30.29 26.39
CA GLN A 172 -20.89 29.31 25.60
C GLN A 172 -20.84 27.90 26.20
N VAL A 173 -21.96 27.19 26.14
CA VAL A 173 -22.04 25.78 26.55
C VAL A 173 -21.36 24.90 25.49
N PRO A 174 -20.52 23.91 25.88
CA PRO A 174 -19.94 22.95 24.96
C PRO A 174 -21.03 22.30 24.10
N THR A 175 -20.86 22.39 22.78
CA THR A 175 -21.86 21.93 21.81
C THR A 175 -21.22 20.94 20.84
N SER A 176 -21.83 19.76 20.66
CA SER A 176 -21.38 18.75 19.70
C SER A 176 -21.37 19.27 18.26
N LYS A 177 -20.36 18.87 17.48
CA LYS A 177 -20.14 19.43 16.13
C LYS A 177 -21.28 19.16 15.17
N PHE A 178 -21.97 18.02 15.32
CA PHE A 178 -23.10 17.70 14.46
C PHE A 178 -24.27 18.70 14.53
N PHE A 179 -24.37 19.53 15.57
CA PHE A 179 -25.45 20.52 15.72
C PHE A 179 -25.28 21.68 14.74
N TYR A 180 -24.07 21.93 14.27
CA TYR A 180 -23.77 22.97 13.29
C TYR A 180 -24.19 22.58 11.87
N TYR A 181 -24.42 21.29 11.59
CA TYR A 181 -24.55 20.79 10.21
C TYR A 181 -25.97 20.82 9.62
N LYS A 182 -26.94 21.38 10.37
CA LYS A 182 -28.33 21.63 9.95
C LYS A 182 -28.92 20.43 9.17
N PRO A 183 -28.99 19.24 9.79
CA PRO A 183 -29.33 18.00 9.09
C PRO A 183 -30.74 18.06 8.50
N ARG A 184 -30.88 17.66 7.24
CA ARG A 184 -32.18 17.31 6.64
C ARG A 184 -32.37 15.79 6.58
N TYR A 185 -31.26 15.08 6.39
CA TYR A 185 -31.21 13.63 6.35
C TYR A 185 -30.11 13.15 7.30
N VAL A 186 -30.39 12.12 8.10
CA VAL A 186 -29.40 11.53 9.00
C VAL A 186 -29.28 10.05 8.74
N ILE A 187 -28.05 9.56 8.68
CA ILE A 187 -27.75 8.15 8.91
C ILE A 187 -27.18 8.02 10.32
N LEU A 188 -27.79 7.21 11.16
CA LEU A 188 -27.32 6.91 12.52
C LEU A 188 -26.91 5.43 12.62
N THR A 189 -25.61 5.17 12.75
CA THR A 189 -25.04 3.82 12.75
C THR A 189 -25.11 3.13 14.12
N SER A 190 -24.84 3.87 15.19
CA SER A 190 -24.88 3.40 16.59
C SER A 190 -24.79 4.61 17.55
N ALA A 191 -25.24 4.46 18.80
CA ALA A 191 -25.00 5.42 19.87
C ALA A 191 -24.47 4.71 21.13
N GLU A 192 -23.35 4.00 20.99
CA GLU A 192 -22.64 3.34 22.08
C GLU A 192 -21.91 4.38 22.94
N TRP A 193 -21.95 4.25 24.26
CA TRP A 193 -21.35 5.25 25.13
C TRP A 193 -19.83 5.32 24.98
N ASP A 194 -19.33 6.49 24.58
CA ASP A 194 -17.91 6.83 24.38
C ASP A 194 -17.65 8.25 24.91
N HIS A 195 -16.39 8.71 24.87
CA HIS A 195 -15.98 10.06 25.30
C HIS A 195 -16.38 10.37 26.74
N TYR A 196 -16.01 9.48 27.67
CA TYR A 196 -16.30 9.57 29.10
C TYR A 196 -15.86 10.90 29.75
N ASP A 197 -14.91 11.61 29.14
CA ASP A 197 -14.45 12.94 29.54
C ASP A 197 -15.51 14.03 29.30
N GLN A 198 -16.30 13.90 28.23
CA GLN A 198 -17.34 14.87 27.84
C GLN A 198 -18.74 14.42 28.24
N PHE A 199 -18.99 13.10 28.25
CA PHE A 199 -20.27 12.50 28.59
C PHE A 199 -20.08 11.52 29.76
N PRO A 200 -20.21 11.98 31.01
CA PRO A 200 -19.96 11.16 32.19
C PRO A 200 -20.92 9.98 32.39
N THR A 201 -22.04 9.95 31.69
CA THR A 201 -23.02 8.83 31.73
C THR A 201 -23.54 8.49 30.33
N GLU A 202 -23.92 7.22 30.14
CA GLU A 202 -24.57 6.76 28.91
C GLU A 202 -25.86 7.55 28.63
N ASP A 203 -26.63 7.90 29.67
CA ASP A 203 -27.87 8.68 29.50
C ASP A 203 -27.59 10.08 28.95
N MET A 204 -26.51 10.75 29.39
CA MET A 204 -26.10 12.03 28.81
C MET A 204 -25.68 11.88 27.35
N TYR A 205 -24.96 10.81 27.03
CA TYR A 205 -24.54 10.50 25.67
C TYR A 205 -25.74 10.26 24.75
N VAL A 206 -26.70 9.41 25.16
CA VAL A 206 -27.93 9.13 24.41
C VAL A 206 -28.80 10.37 24.28
N LYS A 207 -28.93 11.18 25.33
CA LYS A 207 -29.66 12.45 25.30
C LYS A 207 -29.10 13.40 24.23
N ASN A 208 -27.78 13.46 24.07
CA ASN A 208 -27.15 14.28 23.04
C ASN A 208 -27.63 13.90 21.62
N TYR A 209 -27.71 12.61 21.32
CA TYR A 209 -28.26 12.13 20.05
C TYR A 209 -29.77 12.38 19.93
N ILE A 210 -30.54 12.25 21.01
CA ILE A 210 -31.97 12.58 21.00
C ILE A 210 -32.18 14.04 20.59
N GLU A 211 -31.44 14.98 21.21
CA GLU A 211 -31.54 16.40 20.86
C GLU A 211 -31.08 16.68 19.43
N PHE A 212 -30.06 15.97 18.95
CA PHE A 212 -29.64 16.06 17.55
C PHE A 212 -30.71 15.57 16.57
N ILE A 213 -31.34 14.43 16.82
CA ILE A 213 -32.38 13.85 15.95
C ILE A 213 -33.64 14.71 15.91
N LYS A 214 -33.98 15.40 17.01
CA LYS A 214 -35.10 16.38 17.05
C LYS A 214 -34.92 17.56 16.09
N LEU A 215 -33.70 17.84 15.62
CA LEU A 215 -33.46 18.90 14.64
C LEU A 215 -33.93 18.56 13.22
N LEU A 216 -34.19 17.28 12.93
CA LEU A 216 -34.65 16.87 11.61
C LEU A 216 -36.00 17.55 11.26
N PRO A 217 -36.20 18.03 10.03
CA PRO A 217 -37.49 18.55 9.61
C PRO A 217 -38.48 17.39 9.40
N LYS A 218 -39.80 17.66 9.48
CA LYS A 218 -40.85 16.65 9.29
C LYS A 218 -40.77 15.92 7.93
N ASP A 219 -40.30 16.64 6.90
CA ASP A 219 -40.09 16.13 5.54
C ASP A 219 -38.65 15.63 5.30
N GLY A 220 -37.89 15.44 6.38
CA GLY A 220 -36.57 14.81 6.39
C GLY A 220 -36.64 13.28 6.41
N LEU A 221 -35.48 12.65 6.61
CA LEU A 221 -35.35 11.19 6.67
C LEU A 221 -34.29 10.78 7.70
N LEU A 222 -34.61 9.80 8.52
CA LEU A 222 -33.68 9.14 9.43
C LEU A 222 -33.48 7.69 9.00
N VAL A 223 -32.24 7.31 8.67
CA VAL A 223 -31.84 5.93 8.37
C VAL A 223 -31.06 5.38 9.56
N VAL A 224 -31.49 4.26 10.14
CA VAL A 224 -30.95 3.74 11.41
C VAL A 224 -30.58 2.26 11.33
N ASN A 225 -29.46 1.90 11.95
CA ASN A 225 -29.08 0.50 12.14
C ASN A 225 -29.79 -0.09 13.37
N ARG A 226 -30.69 -1.06 13.21
CA ARG A 226 -31.33 -1.71 14.37
C ARG A 226 -30.37 -2.60 15.18
N ASP A 227 -29.23 -2.99 14.61
CA ASP A 227 -28.19 -3.71 15.34
C ASP A 227 -27.31 -2.77 16.20
N GLY A 228 -27.46 -1.45 16.04
CA GLY A 228 -26.70 -0.45 16.78
C GLY A 228 -27.19 -0.26 18.22
N LYS A 229 -26.25 -0.05 19.16
CA LYS A 229 -26.59 0.24 20.56
C LYS A 229 -27.38 1.55 20.71
N ASN A 230 -28.33 1.54 21.65
CA ASN A 230 -29.19 2.67 22.04
C ASN A 230 -30.08 3.26 20.94
N ILE A 231 -30.12 2.66 19.75
CA ILE A 231 -30.91 3.17 18.62
C ILE A 231 -32.41 3.19 18.93
N ASP A 232 -32.92 2.15 19.60
CA ASP A 232 -34.34 2.08 19.99
C ASP A 232 -34.75 3.15 21.01
N LYS A 233 -33.80 3.66 21.80
CA LYS A 233 -34.03 4.79 22.73
C LYS A 233 -34.16 6.12 21.99
N ILE A 234 -33.61 6.23 20.77
CA ILE A 234 -33.48 7.48 20.02
C ILE A 234 -34.61 7.63 18.97
N ILE A 235 -34.94 6.54 18.26
CA ILE A 235 -35.95 6.52 17.18
C ILE A 235 -37.28 7.22 17.56
N PRO A 236 -37.86 7.02 18.78
CA PRO A 236 -39.15 7.61 19.12
C PRO A 236 -39.21 9.14 19.08
N PHE A 237 -38.06 9.82 19.09
CA PHE A 237 -37.96 11.28 19.08
C PHE A 237 -37.79 11.87 17.67
N ALA A 238 -37.69 11.03 16.64
CA ALA A 238 -37.57 11.50 15.26
C ALA A 238 -38.90 12.09 14.75
N PRO A 239 -38.93 13.35 14.29
CA PRO A 239 -40.16 13.99 13.81
C PRO A 239 -40.52 13.64 12.36
N CYS A 240 -39.72 12.77 11.71
CA CYS A 240 -39.78 12.48 10.28
C CYS A 240 -39.89 10.98 10.01
N ARG A 241 -39.90 10.59 8.73
CA ARG A 241 -39.86 9.17 8.34
C ARG A 241 -38.58 8.52 8.85
N VAL A 242 -38.72 7.31 9.38
CA VAL A 242 -37.62 6.46 9.83
C VAL A 242 -37.54 5.24 8.93
N VAL A 243 -36.34 4.94 8.45
CA VAL A 243 -36.01 3.78 7.63
C VAL A 243 -34.95 2.97 8.36
N THR A 244 -35.18 1.67 8.44
CA THR A 244 -34.39 0.75 9.24
C THR A 244 -33.54 -0.15 8.36
N TYR A 245 -32.32 -0.43 8.81
CA TYR A 245 -31.50 -1.50 8.26
C TYR A 245 -30.89 -2.35 9.37
N SER A 246 -30.57 -3.59 9.05
CA SER A 246 -29.85 -4.51 9.94
C SER A 246 -29.29 -5.70 9.14
N ARG A 247 -28.41 -6.47 9.78
CA ARG A 247 -27.86 -7.70 9.22
C ARG A 247 -28.94 -8.73 8.92
N ALA A 248 -29.87 -8.89 9.83
CA ALA A 248 -30.96 -9.86 9.79
C ALA A 248 -32.20 -9.35 10.56
N GLY A 249 -33.29 -10.12 10.54
CA GLY A 249 -34.54 -9.78 11.22
C GLY A 249 -35.52 -8.98 10.35
N GLU A 250 -36.54 -8.41 11.00
CA GLU A 250 -37.54 -7.55 10.37
C GLU A 250 -37.05 -6.10 10.34
N THR A 251 -36.80 -5.60 9.14
CA THR A 251 -36.24 -4.27 8.87
C THR A 251 -36.52 -3.92 7.40
N ASP A 252 -36.44 -2.64 7.03
CA ASP A 252 -36.71 -2.20 5.65
C ASP A 252 -35.60 -2.71 4.69
N TYR A 253 -34.33 -2.60 5.10
CA TYR A 253 -33.18 -3.02 4.31
C TYR A 253 -32.32 -4.05 5.05
N ARG A 254 -32.16 -5.24 4.44
CA ARG A 254 -31.38 -6.34 5.04
C ARG A 254 -30.01 -6.47 4.37
N THR A 255 -28.93 -6.31 5.14
CA THR A 255 -27.55 -6.46 4.63
C THR A 255 -27.34 -7.81 3.94
N LYS A 256 -27.78 -8.92 4.56
CA LYS A 256 -27.64 -10.28 4.00
C LYS A 256 -28.31 -10.47 2.63
N LYS A 257 -29.39 -9.73 2.35
CA LYS A 257 -30.08 -9.80 1.04
C LYS A 257 -29.41 -8.95 -0.03
N LEU A 258 -28.61 -7.97 0.37
CA LEU A 258 -27.94 -7.07 -0.56
C LEU A 258 -26.61 -7.64 -1.04
N SER A 259 -25.84 -8.39 -0.23
CA SER A 259 -24.57 -9.02 -0.62
C SER A 259 -23.64 -8.12 -1.47
N TRP A 260 -22.66 -7.50 -0.83
CA TRP A 260 -21.70 -6.62 -1.51
C TRP A 260 -20.51 -7.41 -2.04
N ASN A 261 -20.11 -7.12 -3.28
CA ASN A 261 -18.93 -7.74 -3.91
C ASN A 261 -17.77 -6.73 -4.02
N GLY A 262 -17.82 -5.69 -3.19
CA GLY A 262 -16.93 -4.53 -3.29
C GLY A 262 -15.59 -4.69 -2.58
N ASN A 263 -14.77 -3.65 -2.68
CA ASN A 263 -13.40 -3.62 -2.16
C ASN A 263 -13.33 -3.37 -0.64
N VAL A 264 -14.45 -3.03 0.00
CA VAL A 264 -14.52 -2.75 1.44
C VAL A 264 -14.92 -4.03 2.17
N ILE A 265 -14.04 -4.55 3.02
CA ILE A 265 -14.16 -5.88 3.63
C ILE A 265 -14.78 -5.89 5.03
N GLY A 266 -15.37 -7.02 5.42
CA GLY A 266 -15.96 -7.26 6.74
C GLY A 266 -17.47 -6.98 6.83
N SER A 267 -18.16 -7.77 7.65
CA SER A 267 -19.62 -7.65 7.85
C SER A 267 -20.07 -6.27 8.32
N PHE A 268 -19.31 -5.61 9.20
CA PHE A 268 -19.65 -4.25 9.65
C PHE A 268 -19.59 -3.21 8.51
N ASN A 269 -18.71 -3.41 7.51
CA ASN A 269 -18.67 -2.54 6.35
C ASN A 269 -19.79 -2.85 5.37
N ASN A 270 -20.24 -4.10 5.29
CA ASN A 270 -21.46 -4.43 4.56
C ASN A 270 -22.70 -3.72 5.14
N ASP A 271 -22.75 -3.54 6.46
CA ASP A 271 -23.80 -2.73 7.11
C ASP A 271 -23.65 -1.25 6.73
N ASN A 272 -22.43 -0.71 6.73
CA ASN A 272 -22.15 0.67 6.30
C ASN A 272 -22.59 0.91 4.84
N LEU A 273 -22.27 0.00 3.91
CA LEU A 273 -22.69 0.10 2.51
C LEU A 273 -24.22 -0.02 2.37
N THR A 274 -24.85 -0.84 3.20
CA THR A 274 -26.32 -0.95 3.27
C THR A 274 -26.96 0.35 3.72
N ALA A 275 -26.37 1.05 4.69
CA ALA A 275 -26.85 2.36 5.12
C ALA A 275 -26.83 3.39 3.97
N ALA A 276 -25.72 3.44 3.23
CA ALA A 276 -25.58 4.32 2.07
C ALA A 276 -26.58 3.95 0.95
N TYR A 277 -26.74 2.65 0.67
CA TYR A 277 -27.71 2.16 -0.30
C TYR A 277 -29.15 2.50 0.09
N ALA A 278 -29.54 2.27 1.34
CA ALA A 278 -30.88 2.57 1.84
C ALA A 278 -31.23 4.04 1.63
N LEU A 279 -30.33 4.97 1.99
CA LEU A 279 -30.56 6.39 1.75
C LEU A 279 -30.75 6.71 0.26
N CYS A 280 -29.90 6.17 -0.62
CA CYS A 280 -30.00 6.39 -2.05
C CYS A 280 -31.30 5.81 -2.66
N ALA A 281 -31.72 4.65 -2.16
CA ALA A 281 -32.95 3.99 -2.57
C ALA A 281 -34.19 4.82 -2.17
N GLU A 282 -34.18 5.43 -0.99
CA GLU A 282 -35.25 6.32 -0.53
C GLU A 282 -35.33 7.64 -1.31
N PHE A 283 -34.23 8.08 -1.93
CA PHE A 283 -34.24 9.17 -2.90
C PHE A 283 -34.68 8.74 -4.31
N GLY A 284 -34.97 7.45 -4.53
CA GLY A 284 -35.38 6.92 -5.82
C GLY A 284 -34.25 6.90 -6.85
N PHE A 285 -32.98 6.89 -6.41
CA PHE A 285 -31.86 6.76 -7.33
C PHE A 285 -31.84 5.36 -7.97
N ASP A 286 -31.34 5.30 -9.21
CA ASP A 286 -31.22 4.05 -9.96
C ASP A 286 -30.39 3.02 -9.17
N HIS A 287 -31.06 1.96 -8.71
CA HIS A 287 -30.47 0.94 -7.86
C HIS A 287 -29.27 0.23 -8.51
N VAL A 288 -29.28 0.07 -9.84
CA VAL A 288 -28.17 -0.57 -10.58
C VAL A 288 -26.94 0.33 -10.51
N LYS A 289 -27.10 1.63 -10.78
CA LYS A 289 -25.99 2.59 -10.71
C LYS A 289 -25.45 2.76 -9.29
N VAL A 290 -26.33 2.82 -8.29
CA VAL A 290 -25.92 2.91 -6.89
C VAL A 290 -25.12 1.68 -6.48
N ARG A 291 -25.61 0.47 -6.80
CA ARG A 291 -24.89 -0.77 -6.48
C ARG A 291 -23.54 -0.83 -7.19
N GLN A 292 -23.47 -0.53 -8.48
CA GLN A 292 -22.20 -0.50 -9.22
C GLN A 292 -21.20 0.48 -8.59
N ALA A 293 -21.66 1.65 -8.14
CA ALA A 293 -20.81 2.61 -7.45
C ALA A 293 -20.35 2.09 -6.08
N LEU A 294 -21.23 1.47 -5.28
CA LEU A 294 -20.85 0.90 -3.98
C LEU A 294 -19.88 -0.28 -4.11
N ASP A 295 -20.07 -1.17 -5.10
CA ASP A 295 -19.14 -2.26 -5.38
C ASP A 295 -17.77 -1.73 -5.84
N ALA A 296 -17.73 -0.60 -6.56
CA ALA A 296 -16.50 0.04 -7.02
C ALA A 296 -15.78 0.90 -5.94
N TYR A 297 -16.45 1.22 -4.83
CA TYR A 297 -15.86 2.05 -3.77
C TYR A 297 -14.72 1.30 -3.06
N ARG A 298 -13.56 1.95 -2.92
CA ARG A 298 -12.34 1.37 -2.32
C ARG A 298 -12.14 1.72 -0.85
N GLY A 299 -13.08 2.47 -0.25
CA GLY A 299 -13.01 2.82 1.16
C GLY A 299 -12.13 4.03 1.47
N LEU A 300 -11.74 4.12 2.73
CA LEU A 300 -10.85 5.16 3.24
C LEU A 300 -9.45 4.60 3.46
N LYS A 301 -8.42 5.43 3.25
CA LYS A 301 -7.05 5.09 3.61
C LYS A 301 -6.97 4.74 5.10
N GLN A 302 -6.19 3.72 5.42
CA GLN A 302 -5.98 3.22 6.79
C GLN A 302 -7.28 2.79 7.52
N ARG A 303 -8.34 2.39 6.80
CA ARG A 303 -9.57 1.81 7.35
C ARG A 303 -9.91 0.53 6.60
N MET A 304 -9.42 -0.60 7.09
CA MET A 304 -9.42 -1.90 6.40
C MET A 304 -8.97 -1.78 4.94
N GLU A 305 -7.98 -0.91 4.69
CA GLU A 305 -7.50 -0.57 3.35
C GLU A 305 -6.69 -1.75 2.81
N ILE A 306 -7.13 -2.34 1.70
CA ILE A 306 -6.33 -3.31 0.95
C ILE A 306 -5.28 -2.54 0.16
N VAL A 307 -4.01 -2.67 0.55
CA VAL A 307 -2.89 -1.90 -0.02
C VAL A 307 -2.01 -2.73 -0.95
N TYR A 308 -2.16 -4.04 -0.86
CA TYR A 308 -1.54 -5.00 -1.76
C TYR A 308 -2.40 -6.26 -1.80
N GLU A 309 -2.64 -6.74 -3.01
CA GLU A 309 -3.28 -8.02 -3.25
C GLU A 309 -2.62 -8.68 -4.44
N HIS A 310 -2.11 -9.90 -4.22
CA HIS A 310 -1.60 -10.73 -5.28
C HIS A 310 -1.76 -12.21 -4.94
N HIS A 311 -2.50 -12.94 -5.78
CA HIS A 311 -2.85 -14.34 -5.56
C HIS A 311 -3.43 -14.57 -4.14
N LYS A 312 -2.71 -15.28 -3.28
CA LYS A 312 -3.14 -15.63 -1.93
C LYS A 312 -2.53 -14.72 -0.85
N THR A 313 -1.78 -13.70 -1.24
CA THR A 313 -1.12 -12.76 -0.33
C THR A 313 -1.79 -11.40 -0.36
N ILE A 314 -2.22 -10.93 0.81
CA ILE A 314 -2.94 -9.67 0.99
C ILE A 314 -2.30 -8.87 2.12
N VAL A 315 -2.16 -7.57 1.93
CA VAL A 315 -1.78 -6.64 3.00
C VAL A 315 -2.94 -5.67 3.23
N VAL A 316 -3.44 -5.64 4.46
CA VAL A 316 -4.52 -4.77 4.92
C VAL A 316 -3.98 -3.81 5.97
N ARG A 317 -4.32 -2.52 5.85
CA ARG A 317 -3.99 -1.49 6.85
C ARG A 317 -5.23 -0.98 7.57
N ASP A 318 -5.15 -0.86 8.90
CA ASP A 318 -6.19 -0.22 9.70
C ASP A 318 -5.60 0.63 10.86
N LEU A 319 -6.29 1.72 11.21
CA LEU A 319 -5.98 2.59 12.35
C LEU A 319 -6.38 2.01 13.71
N ALA A 320 -6.94 0.79 13.75
CA ALA A 320 -7.29 0.10 14.98
C ALA A 320 -6.05 -0.03 15.89
N HIS A 321 -6.14 0.61 17.05
CA HIS A 321 -5.05 0.71 18.02
C HIS A 321 -5.52 0.35 19.44
N SER A 322 -6.75 -0.16 19.58
CA SER A 322 -7.29 -0.70 20.83
C SER A 322 -7.62 -2.17 20.67
N PRO A 323 -7.64 -2.97 21.76
CA PRO A 323 -7.92 -4.41 21.67
C PRO A 323 -9.29 -4.72 21.03
N VAL A 324 -10.33 -3.95 21.38
CA VAL A 324 -11.68 -4.09 20.80
C VAL A 324 -11.68 -3.85 19.29
N LYS A 325 -10.98 -2.81 18.82
CA LYS A 325 -10.89 -2.49 17.39
C LYS A 325 -10.04 -3.52 16.63
N ALA A 326 -8.99 -4.03 17.26
CA ALA A 326 -8.17 -5.09 16.69
C ALA A 326 -8.99 -6.37 16.47
N GLN A 327 -9.79 -6.77 17.45
CA GLN A 327 -10.70 -7.92 17.32
C GLN A 327 -11.67 -7.74 16.14
N ALA A 328 -12.30 -6.57 16.02
CA ALA A 328 -13.21 -6.30 14.90
C ALA A 328 -12.51 -6.38 13.53
N ALA A 329 -11.28 -5.88 13.42
CA ALA A 329 -10.48 -5.98 12.20
C ALA A 329 -10.10 -7.44 11.88
N ILE A 330 -9.68 -8.22 12.88
CA ILE A 330 -9.36 -9.64 12.72
C ILE A 330 -10.59 -10.42 12.28
N SER A 331 -11.75 -10.22 12.92
CA SER A 331 -13.01 -10.85 12.52
C SER A 331 -13.38 -10.52 11.08
N ALA A 332 -13.25 -9.26 10.65
CA ALA A 332 -13.52 -8.87 9.27
C ALA A 332 -12.59 -9.55 8.26
N VAL A 333 -11.30 -9.70 8.58
CA VAL A 333 -10.36 -10.45 7.74
C VAL A 333 -10.74 -11.93 7.69
N LEU A 334 -11.04 -12.55 8.84
CA LEU A 334 -11.40 -13.97 8.92
C LEU A 334 -12.71 -14.28 8.18
N GLU A 335 -13.71 -13.41 8.28
CA GLU A 335 -14.97 -13.52 7.52
C GLU A 335 -14.73 -13.45 6.00
N THR A 336 -13.77 -12.62 5.58
CA THR A 336 -13.48 -12.39 4.15
C THR A 336 -12.59 -13.49 3.57
N TRP A 337 -11.63 -13.98 4.34
CA TRP A 337 -10.65 -15.00 3.93
C TRP A 337 -10.46 -16.07 5.00
N PRO A 338 -11.44 -16.97 5.19
CA PRO A 338 -11.44 -17.95 6.29
C PRO A 338 -10.31 -18.99 6.19
N ASP A 339 -9.84 -19.29 4.97
CA ASP A 339 -8.81 -20.30 4.72
C ASP A 339 -7.38 -19.75 4.70
N ARG A 340 -7.18 -18.46 5.05
CA ARG A 340 -5.86 -17.81 5.01
C ARG A 340 -5.30 -17.61 6.42
N ASN A 341 -3.98 -17.72 6.54
CA ASN A 341 -3.29 -17.38 7.77
C ASN A 341 -3.33 -15.86 7.97
N ILE A 342 -3.67 -15.40 9.17
CA ILE A 342 -3.78 -13.99 9.50
C ILE A 342 -2.60 -13.60 10.39
N LEU A 343 -1.66 -12.85 9.83
CA LEU A 343 -0.51 -12.33 10.57
C LEU A 343 -0.81 -10.89 10.96
N VAL A 344 -0.99 -10.65 12.26
CA VAL A 344 -1.35 -9.35 12.79
C VAL A 344 -0.10 -8.64 13.28
N VAL A 345 0.13 -7.41 12.84
CA VAL A 345 1.11 -6.50 13.47
C VAL A 345 0.31 -5.45 14.22
N PHE A 346 0.45 -5.40 15.55
CA PHE A 346 -0.36 -4.54 16.41
C PHE A 346 0.48 -3.52 17.17
N ASP A 347 0.28 -2.23 16.85
CA ASP A 347 0.95 -1.09 17.45
C ASP A 347 -0.07 -0.16 18.13
N MET A 348 -0.01 -0.13 19.46
CA MET A 348 -0.95 0.62 20.31
C MET A 348 -0.59 2.11 20.39
N PHE A 349 -1.60 2.97 20.40
CA PHE A 349 -1.40 4.42 20.43
C PHE A 349 -0.82 4.91 21.76
N SER A 350 0.07 5.90 21.71
CA SER A 350 0.90 6.32 22.84
C SER A 350 0.14 6.89 24.03
N SER A 351 -1.05 7.49 23.84
CA SER A 351 -1.86 8.00 24.95
C SER A 351 -2.51 6.87 25.75
N SER A 352 -2.91 5.78 25.11
CA SER A 352 -3.53 4.61 25.76
C SER A 352 -2.54 3.84 26.63
N LEU A 353 -1.23 3.96 26.36
CA LEU A 353 -0.17 3.31 27.15
C LEU A 353 -0.03 3.87 28.58
N LYS A 354 -0.71 4.98 28.90
CA LYS A 354 -0.68 5.60 30.22
C LYS A 354 -1.60 4.93 31.24
N ASN A 355 -2.55 4.09 30.79
CA ASN A 355 -3.53 3.46 31.66
C ASN A 355 -3.35 1.94 31.66
N SER A 356 -2.79 1.39 32.74
CA SER A 356 -2.55 -0.05 32.90
C SER A 356 -3.84 -0.90 32.90
N SER A 357 -5.01 -0.31 33.16
CA SER A 357 -6.28 -1.05 33.15
C SER A 357 -6.61 -1.66 31.79
N VAL A 358 -6.12 -1.05 30.70
CA VAL A 358 -6.36 -1.53 29.33
C VAL A 358 -5.74 -2.92 29.08
N LEU A 359 -4.74 -3.33 29.86
CA LEU A 359 -4.12 -4.65 29.75
C LEU A 359 -5.10 -5.78 30.07
N ALA A 360 -6.17 -5.52 30.82
CA ALA A 360 -7.22 -6.51 31.07
C ALA A 360 -8.15 -6.71 29.87
N GLU A 361 -8.18 -5.77 28.91
CA GLU A 361 -9.07 -5.85 27.76
C GLU A 361 -8.57 -6.75 26.63
N PHE A 362 -7.31 -7.20 26.69
CA PHE A 362 -6.65 -7.99 25.65
C PHE A 362 -7.12 -9.45 25.57
N ASP A 363 -7.72 -9.96 26.65
CA ASP A 363 -8.16 -11.34 26.73
C ASP A 363 -9.13 -11.67 25.57
N HIS A 364 -8.82 -12.72 24.81
CA HIS A 364 -9.57 -13.21 23.63
C HIS A 364 -9.72 -12.22 22.47
N ARG A 365 -9.00 -11.09 22.46
CA ARG A 365 -9.14 -10.06 21.39
C ARG A 365 -8.41 -10.40 20.10
N PHE A 366 -7.47 -11.32 20.16
CA PHE A 366 -6.67 -11.74 19.00
C PHE A 366 -7.05 -13.13 18.49
N ASP A 367 -8.14 -13.70 19.00
CA ASP A 367 -8.70 -14.96 18.52
C ASP A 367 -9.01 -14.85 17.01
N GLY A 368 -8.59 -15.86 16.26
CA GLY A 368 -8.64 -15.87 14.80
C GLY A 368 -7.34 -15.44 14.11
N ALA A 369 -6.41 -14.79 14.81
CA ALA A 369 -5.07 -14.55 14.29
C ALA A 369 -4.24 -15.85 14.29
N SER A 370 -3.38 -16.02 13.27
CA SER A 370 -2.39 -17.10 13.24
C SER A 370 -1.14 -16.73 14.05
N THR A 371 -0.69 -15.48 13.93
CA THR A 371 0.47 -14.94 14.68
C THR A 371 0.24 -13.47 14.95
N VAL A 372 0.62 -12.99 16.14
CA VAL A 372 0.55 -11.58 16.51
C VAL A 372 1.96 -11.05 16.79
N TYR A 373 2.31 -9.95 16.14
CA TYR A 373 3.56 -9.24 16.33
C TYR A 373 3.29 -7.93 17.05
N VAL A 374 4.01 -7.72 18.15
CA VAL A 374 4.00 -6.45 18.87
C VAL A 374 5.35 -5.76 18.62
N PRO A 375 5.40 -4.65 17.86
CA PRO A 375 6.63 -3.93 17.64
C PRO A 375 7.04 -3.14 18.90
N LYS A 376 8.20 -2.49 18.82
CA LYS A 376 8.58 -1.52 19.86
C LYS A 376 7.59 -0.34 19.80
N VAL A 377 6.89 -0.13 20.91
CA VAL A 377 5.94 0.97 21.00
C VAL A 377 6.69 2.30 21.12
N SER A 378 6.23 3.30 20.37
CA SER A 378 6.84 4.64 20.38
C SER A 378 6.42 5.43 21.62
N ILE A 379 7.35 5.60 22.57
CA ILE A 379 7.13 6.38 23.79
C ILE A 379 7.63 7.80 23.56
N THR A 380 6.72 8.76 23.41
CA THR A 380 7.05 10.19 23.41
C THR A 380 7.21 10.68 24.87
N LYS A 381 8.47 10.89 25.26
CA LYS A 381 9.00 11.47 26.52
C LYS A 381 8.73 10.72 27.86
N THR A 382 9.67 11.00 28.77
CA THR A 382 10.03 10.48 30.10
C THR A 382 8.89 10.31 31.10
N ASP A 383 8.21 9.16 31.08
CA ASP A 383 7.44 8.65 32.21
C ASP A 383 7.77 7.16 32.37
N GLU A 384 8.35 6.78 33.51
CA GLU A 384 8.80 5.39 33.79
C GLU A 384 7.64 4.40 34.00
N THR A 385 6.38 4.86 34.00
CA THR A 385 5.18 4.09 34.35
C THR A 385 4.33 3.62 33.16
N ARG A 386 4.80 3.78 31.91
CA ARG A 386 4.00 3.43 30.71
C ARG A 386 4.11 1.96 30.31
N ILE A 387 3.00 1.43 29.79
CA ILE A 387 2.91 0.11 29.15
C ILE A 387 3.97 -0.01 28.04
N THR A 388 4.78 -1.05 28.11
CA THR A 388 5.76 -1.41 27.07
C THR A 388 5.18 -2.45 26.11
N GLY A 389 5.82 -2.65 24.95
CA GLY A 389 5.46 -3.74 24.04
C GLY A 389 5.54 -5.13 24.69
N LYS A 390 6.43 -5.32 25.67
CA LYS A 390 6.51 -6.59 26.42
C LYS A 390 5.30 -6.80 27.33
N ASP A 391 4.77 -5.73 27.92
CA ASP A 391 3.57 -5.80 28.75
C ASP A 391 2.34 -6.15 27.91
N ILE A 392 2.25 -5.60 26.68
CA ILE A 392 1.22 -5.96 25.70
C ILE A 392 1.33 -7.43 25.31
N VAL A 393 2.54 -7.91 24.98
CA VAL A 393 2.77 -9.35 24.70
C VAL A 393 2.33 -10.20 25.87
N THR A 394 2.71 -9.84 27.10
CA THR A 394 2.33 -10.56 28.31
C THR A 394 0.81 -10.60 28.51
N ALA A 395 0.11 -9.50 28.24
CA ALA A 395 -1.34 -9.42 28.32
C ALA A 395 -2.02 -10.33 27.27
N ILE A 396 -1.57 -10.27 26.00
CA ILE A 396 -2.09 -11.12 24.92
C ILE A 396 -1.82 -12.61 25.23
N SER A 397 -0.62 -12.93 25.76
CA SER A 397 -0.21 -14.30 26.11
C SER A 397 -1.09 -14.99 27.15
N ARG A 398 -1.94 -14.26 27.89
CA ARG A 398 -2.90 -14.85 28.84
C ARG A 398 -3.92 -15.76 28.16
N THR A 399 -4.30 -15.43 26.93
CA THR A 399 -5.35 -16.13 26.17
C THR A 399 -4.92 -16.53 24.75
N PHE A 400 -3.78 -16.02 24.26
CA PHE A 400 -3.29 -16.30 22.91
C PHE A 400 -1.78 -16.61 22.89
N HIS A 401 -1.40 -17.81 22.45
CA HIS A 401 -0.02 -18.28 22.61
C HIS A 401 0.98 -17.76 21.55
N ASN A 402 0.55 -17.57 20.30
CA ASN A 402 1.48 -17.27 19.19
C ASN A 402 1.74 -15.76 19.02
N VAL A 403 2.13 -15.09 20.11
CA VAL A 403 2.44 -13.66 20.15
C VAL A 403 3.94 -13.44 20.33
N LEU A 404 4.50 -12.55 19.50
CA LEU A 404 5.94 -12.30 19.41
C LEU A 404 6.25 -10.82 19.62
N TYR A 405 7.24 -10.54 20.47
CA TYR A 405 7.81 -9.19 20.58
C TYR A 405 8.83 -8.96 19.47
N ALA A 406 8.58 -8.00 18.58
CA ALA A 406 9.40 -7.73 17.40
C ALA A 406 9.91 -6.28 17.38
N PRO A 407 10.86 -5.90 18.26
CA PRO A 407 11.28 -4.52 18.44
C PRO A 407 12.16 -3.97 17.31
N LYS A 408 12.76 -4.83 16.49
CA LYS A 408 13.61 -4.46 15.35
C LYS A 408 12.82 -4.66 14.07
N GLN A 409 12.60 -3.58 13.32
CA GLN A 409 11.74 -3.59 12.13
C GLN A 409 12.28 -4.52 11.04
N GLU A 410 13.59 -4.59 10.86
CA GLU A 410 14.23 -5.44 9.86
C GLU A 410 13.97 -6.93 10.14
N LEU A 411 14.13 -7.35 11.40
CA LEU A 411 13.85 -8.75 11.79
C LEU A 411 12.37 -9.10 11.69
N LEU A 412 11.48 -8.14 11.97
CA LEU A 412 10.05 -8.30 11.75
C LEU A 412 9.75 -8.53 10.27
N LEU A 413 10.32 -7.71 9.37
CA LEU A 413 10.12 -7.85 7.93
C LEU A 413 10.60 -9.21 7.40
N ASP A 414 11.78 -9.66 7.83
CA ASP A 414 12.33 -10.96 7.44
C ASP A 414 11.41 -12.12 7.88
N ASP A 415 10.88 -12.07 9.09
CA ASP A 415 9.95 -13.09 9.61
C ASP A 415 8.59 -13.03 8.91
N LEU A 416 8.06 -11.84 8.61
CA LEU A 416 6.80 -11.70 7.88
C LEU A 416 6.89 -12.28 6.45
N VAL A 417 7.99 -12.03 5.75
CA VAL A 417 8.18 -12.47 4.35
C VAL A 417 8.44 -13.97 4.25
N SER A 418 9.16 -14.55 5.23
CA SER A 418 9.54 -15.97 5.20
C SER A 418 8.42 -16.95 5.58
N ARG A 419 7.31 -16.48 6.15
CA ARG A 419 6.34 -17.37 6.81
C ARG A 419 5.31 -18.03 5.91
N CYS A 420 5.00 -17.49 4.72
CA CYS A 420 3.71 -17.87 4.13
C CYS A 420 3.46 -17.54 2.66
N ASP A 421 3.01 -18.56 1.92
CA ASP A 421 2.53 -18.45 0.53
C ASP A 421 1.04 -18.01 0.41
N SER A 422 0.27 -18.04 1.51
CA SER A 422 -1.17 -17.77 1.54
C SER A 422 -1.62 -17.06 2.82
N CYS A 423 -1.37 -15.75 2.87
CA CYS A 423 -1.54 -14.96 4.08
C CYS A 423 -2.30 -13.65 3.88
N VAL A 424 -2.92 -13.20 4.97
CA VAL A 424 -3.33 -11.81 5.15
C VAL A 424 -2.45 -11.18 6.22
N TYR A 425 -1.67 -10.18 5.82
CA TYR A 425 -0.94 -9.32 6.74
C TYR A 425 -1.87 -8.19 7.18
N LEU A 426 -2.31 -8.23 8.43
CA LEU A 426 -3.18 -7.22 9.02
C LEU A 426 -2.34 -6.26 9.87
N LEU A 427 -2.12 -5.06 9.33
CA LEU A 427 -1.27 -4.02 9.91
C LEU A 427 -2.14 -3.02 10.67
N LEU A 428 -2.14 -3.13 12.00
CA LEU A 428 -2.95 -2.36 12.93
C LEU A 428 -2.07 -1.32 13.64
N SER A 429 -2.12 -0.06 13.20
CA SER A 429 -1.29 1.00 13.79
C SER A 429 -1.90 2.39 13.61
N SER A 430 -1.63 3.24 14.59
CA SER A 430 -1.97 4.67 14.58
C SER A 430 -0.83 5.58 14.12
N GLY A 431 0.41 5.06 14.05
CA GLY A 431 1.64 5.84 13.82
C GLY A 431 2.39 5.50 12.53
N GLY A 432 1.80 4.71 11.62
CA GLY A 432 2.39 4.36 10.32
C GLY A 432 3.61 3.41 10.38
N MET A 433 4.02 2.98 11.58
CA MET A 433 5.08 1.99 11.83
C MET A 433 6.36 2.22 11.00
N ASN A 434 6.82 3.47 10.87
CA ASN A 434 8.02 3.81 10.07
C ASN A 434 7.99 3.23 8.64
N GLY A 435 6.83 3.27 7.98
CA GLY A 435 6.66 2.78 6.61
C GLY A 435 6.72 1.25 6.48
N LEU A 436 6.38 0.51 7.54
CA LEU A 436 6.41 -0.96 7.53
C LEU A 436 5.60 -1.54 6.36
N SER A 437 4.44 -0.97 6.07
CA SER A 437 3.59 -1.43 4.96
C SER A 437 4.29 -1.38 3.61
N GLU A 438 4.87 -0.23 3.28
CA GLU A 438 5.54 0.01 2.01
C GLU A 438 6.76 -0.90 1.88
N LYS A 439 7.56 -1.03 2.95
CA LYS A 439 8.72 -1.92 3.00
C LYS A 439 8.33 -3.39 2.85
N LEU A 440 7.26 -3.83 3.51
CA LEU A 440 6.75 -5.20 3.41
C LEU A 440 6.29 -5.49 1.98
N ILE A 441 5.48 -4.62 1.39
CA ILE A 441 5.00 -4.77 0.00
C ILE A 441 6.17 -4.84 -0.97
N GLN A 442 7.14 -3.92 -0.84
CA GLN A 442 8.35 -3.92 -1.66
C GLN A 442 9.11 -5.25 -1.54
N ARG A 443 9.28 -5.77 -0.32
CA ARG A 443 9.98 -7.02 -0.09
C ARG A 443 9.23 -8.24 -0.64
N LEU A 444 7.91 -8.28 -0.51
CA LEU A 444 7.07 -9.32 -1.10
C LEU A 444 7.14 -9.31 -2.63
N ILE A 445 7.16 -8.14 -3.25
CA ILE A 445 7.32 -7.99 -4.71
C ILE A 445 8.69 -8.50 -5.16
N ILE A 446 9.75 -8.12 -4.44
CA ILE A 446 11.13 -8.55 -4.74
C ILE A 446 11.27 -10.06 -4.59
N ASP A 447 10.86 -10.64 -3.46
CA ASP A 447 10.96 -12.08 -3.21
C ASP A 447 10.28 -12.89 -4.32
N ARG A 448 9.05 -12.51 -4.68
CA ARG A 448 8.33 -13.11 -5.80
C ARG A 448 9.06 -12.95 -7.13
N ALA A 449 9.65 -11.79 -7.40
CA ALA A 449 10.43 -11.56 -8.62
C ALA A 449 11.64 -12.50 -8.68
N GLU A 450 12.33 -12.71 -7.56
CA GLU A 450 13.42 -13.66 -7.43
C GLU A 450 12.93 -15.08 -7.69
N GLN A 451 11.80 -15.50 -7.11
CA GLN A 451 11.20 -16.82 -7.38
C GLN A 451 10.84 -17.03 -8.86
N LYS A 452 10.31 -16.00 -9.55
CA LYS A 452 10.02 -16.08 -11.00
C LYS A 452 11.31 -16.20 -11.82
N MET A 453 12.36 -15.46 -11.46
CA MET A 453 13.66 -15.59 -12.10
C MET A 453 14.22 -17.01 -11.92
N LEU A 454 14.19 -17.53 -10.69
CA LEU A 454 14.66 -18.87 -10.36
C LEU A 454 13.86 -19.96 -11.08
N HIS A 455 12.54 -19.78 -11.24
CA HIS A 455 11.72 -20.71 -12.03
C HIS A 455 12.18 -20.79 -13.49
N VAL A 456 12.40 -19.65 -14.15
CA VAL A 456 12.91 -19.64 -15.53
C VAL A 456 14.33 -20.25 -15.60
N LEU A 457 15.18 -19.97 -14.61
CA LEU A 457 16.50 -20.60 -14.48
C LEU A 457 16.38 -22.13 -14.38
N THR A 458 15.45 -22.63 -13.58
CA THR A 458 15.14 -24.07 -13.48
C THR A 458 14.69 -24.63 -14.82
N GLU A 459 13.85 -23.95 -15.58
CA GLU A 459 13.43 -24.43 -16.92
C GLU A 459 14.59 -24.54 -17.91
N TYR A 460 15.59 -23.67 -17.84
CA TYR A 460 16.81 -23.77 -18.67
C TYR A 460 17.75 -24.89 -18.20
N THR A 461 17.94 -25.03 -16.89
CA THR A 461 18.90 -25.97 -16.30
C THR A 461 18.35 -27.40 -16.21
N ASN A 462 17.03 -27.55 -16.12
CA ASN A 462 16.28 -28.81 -16.13
C ASN A 462 15.42 -28.92 -17.39
N PHE A 463 16.04 -28.71 -18.55
CA PHE A 463 15.34 -28.74 -19.83
C PHE A 463 14.97 -30.18 -20.21
N LEU A 464 13.67 -30.47 -20.25
CA LEU A 464 13.15 -31.81 -20.54
C LEU A 464 12.73 -31.96 -22.00
N VAL A 465 13.09 -33.09 -22.60
CA VAL A 465 12.60 -33.57 -23.90
C VAL A 465 12.03 -34.96 -23.69
N GLY A 466 10.69 -35.07 -23.71
CA GLY A 466 10.03 -36.24 -23.13
C GLY A 466 10.37 -36.35 -21.64
N GLU A 467 10.87 -37.51 -21.22
CA GLU A 467 11.34 -37.74 -19.85
C GLU A 467 12.86 -37.50 -19.66
N LYS A 468 13.58 -37.16 -20.75
CA LYS A 468 15.05 -37.02 -20.76
C LYS A 468 15.47 -35.61 -20.41
N ARG A 469 16.51 -35.46 -19.57
CA ARG A 469 17.05 -34.14 -19.21
C ARG A 469 18.20 -33.80 -20.17
N ILE A 470 17.95 -32.84 -21.05
CA ILE A 470 18.91 -32.45 -22.08
C ILE A 470 19.58 -31.13 -21.72
N LYS A 471 20.91 -31.06 -21.81
CA LYS A 471 21.63 -29.78 -21.68
C LYS A 471 21.34 -28.91 -22.90
N ILE A 472 21.12 -27.61 -22.70
CA ILE A 472 20.92 -26.70 -23.83
C ILE A 472 22.29 -26.26 -24.38
N PRO A 473 22.58 -26.44 -25.69
CA PRO A 473 23.83 -25.95 -26.28
C PRO A 473 23.95 -24.42 -26.30
N TYR A 474 25.18 -23.92 -26.33
CA TYR A 474 25.42 -22.49 -26.60
C TYR A 474 25.38 -22.21 -28.08
N VAL A 475 24.48 -21.32 -28.49
CA VAL A 475 24.29 -20.98 -29.92
C VAL A 475 24.37 -19.48 -30.09
N ILE A 476 25.31 -19.03 -30.93
CA ILE A 476 25.46 -17.63 -31.30
C ILE A 476 24.42 -17.25 -32.35
N ASN A 477 23.88 -16.04 -32.25
CA ASN A 477 22.86 -15.48 -33.15
C ASN A 477 23.35 -15.17 -34.58
N ARG A 478 23.87 -16.18 -35.31
CA ARG A 478 24.35 -16.04 -36.70
C ARG A 478 23.22 -15.99 -37.73
N LYS A 479 22.08 -16.63 -37.43
CA LYS A 479 20.89 -16.72 -38.31
C LYS A 479 19.77 -15.73 -37.93
N ARG A 480 20.11 -14.52 -37.47
CA ARG A 480 19.16 -13.52 -36.92
C ARG A 480 17.98 -13.15 -37.85
N PHE A 481 18.18 -13.24 -39.17
CA PHE A 481 17.17 -12.94 -40.18
C PHE A 481 16.24 -14.12 -40.52
N ASN A 482 16.52 -15.33 -40.02
CA ASN A 482 15.63 -16.46 -40.19
C ASN A 482 14.50 -16.39 -39.13
N LEU A 483 13.34 -15.86 -39.53
CA LEU A 483 12.17 -15.68 -38.66
C LEU A 483 11.66 -17.00 -38.06
N MET A 484 12.01 -18.16 -38.63
CA MET A 484 11.58 -19.49 -38.18
C MET A 484 12.49 -20.13 -37.11
N ARG A 485 13.56 -19.45 -36.68
CA ARG A 485 14.52 -19.94 -35.67
C ARG A 485 14.68 -18.98 -34.51
N THR A 486 14.96 -19.49 -33.31
CA THR A 486 15.19 -18.65 -32.11
C THR A 486 16.54 -17.95 -32.14
N ALA A 487 17.52 -18.52 -32.86
CA ALA A 487 18.86 -17.97 -33.06
C ALA A 487 19.57 -17.59 -31.74
N GLY A 488 19.51 -18.49 -30.74
CA GLY A 488 20.17 -18.28 -29.44
C GLY A 488 19.38 -17.41 -28.46
N LYS A 489 18.13 -17.04 -28.79
CA LYS A 489 17.30 -16.07 -28.03
C LYS A 489 15.97 -16.64 -27.55
N GLY A 490 15.80 -17.95 -27.63
CA GLY A 490 14.56 -18.62 -27.26
C GLY A 490 14.42 -18.80 -25.75
N THR A 491 13.19 -18.74 -25.25
CA THR A 491 12.81 -19.33 -23.95
C THR A 491 12.92 -20.86 -24.03
N PRO A 492 12.92 -21.59 -22.91
CA PRO A 492 12.90 -23.06 -22.93
C PRO A 492 11.75 -23.63 -23.77
N GLN A 493 10.56 -23.04 -23.70
CA GLN A 493 9.44 -23.46 -24.55
C GLN A 493 9.70 -23.24 -26.05
N MET A 494 10.32 -22.12 -26.42
CA MET A 494 10.66 -21.84 -27.82
C MET A 494 11.75 -22.80 -28.33
N ILE A 495 12.74 -23.12 -27.49
CA ILE A 495 13.81 -24.07 -27.83
C ILE A 495 13.23 -25.48 -28.04
N ARG A 496 12.32 -25.95 -27.17
CA ARG A 496 11.58 -27.21 -27.38
C ARG A 496 10.81 -27.22 -28.69
N THR A 497 10.09 -26.13 -28.96
CA THR A 497 9.29 -25.99 -30.19
C THR A 497 10.18 -26.05 -31.44
N GLU A 498 11.34 -25.38 -31.40
CA GLU A 498 12.33 -25.41 -32.48
C GLU A 498 12.94 -26.81 -32.65
N LEU A 499 13.30 -27.48 -31.54
CA LEU A 499 13.82 -28.84 -31.52
C LEU A 499 12.84 -29.82 -32.18
N ASN A 500 11.59 -29.87 -31.71
CA ASN A 500 10.57 -30.78 -32.25
C ASN A 500 10.35 -30.56 -33.76
N ARG A 501 10.30 -29.29 -34.18
CA ARG A 501 10.11 -28.94 -35.60
C ARG A 501 11.29 -29.38 -36.47
N ILE A 502 12.52 -29.13 -36.02
CA ILE A 502 13.72 -29.49 -36.77
C ILE A 502 13.91 -31.01 -36.76
N ALA A 503 13.72 -31.67 -35.62
CA ALA A 503 13.74 -33.14 -35.50
C ALA A 503 12.80 -33.80 -36.51
N LYS A 504 11.55 -33.32 -36.60
CA LYS A 504 10.58 -33.79 -37.62
C LYS A 504 11.06 -33.57 -39.06
N THR A 505 11.74 -32.47 -39.34
CA THR A 505 12.26 -32.14 -40.68
C THR A 505 13.38 -33.12 -41.09
N TYR A 506 14.22 -33.53 -40.14
CA TYR A 506 15.32 -34.48 -40.36
C TYR A 506 14.93 -35.94 -40.08
N GLN A 507 13.65 -36.22 -39.81
CA GLN A 507 13.17 -37.56 -39.39
C GLN A 507 13.96 -38.12 -38.19
N PHE A 508 14.40 -37.25 -37.29
CA PHE A 508 15.11 -37.60 -36.06
C PHE A 508 14.09 -37.84 -34.94
N ASP A 509 13.99 -39.08 -34.46
CA ASP A 509 13.07 -39.44 -33.38
C ASP A 509 13.69 -39.13 -32.01
N LEU A 510 13.18 -38.11 -31.32
CA LEU A 510 13.69 -37.69 -30.02
C LEU A 510 13.49 -38.76 -28.92
N ASP A 511 12.51 -39.64 -29.08
CA ASP A 511 12.21 -40.67 -28.07
C ASP A 511 13.16 -41.87 -28.19
N SER A 512 13.68 -42.15 -29.39
CA SER A 512 14.61 -43.28 -29.61
C SER A 512 16.08 -42.97 -29.31
N HIS A 513 16.47 -41.69 -29.21
CA HIS A 513 17.89 -41.29 -29.07
C HIS A 513 18.29 -40.94 -27.63
N SER A 514 19.54 -41.22 -27.27
CA SER A 514 20.13 -40.87 -25.97
C SER A 514 20.24 -39.35 -25.74
N GLU A 515 20.45 -38.93 -24.49
CA GLU A 515 20.61 -37.52 -24.14
C GLU A 515 21.78 -36.86 -24.90
N SER A 516 22.88 -37.60 -25.08
CA SER A 516 24.07 -37.15 -25.82
C SER A 516 23.81 -36.99 -27.31
N GLU A 517 23.01 -37.88 -27.91
CA GLU A 517 22.66 -37.81 -29.34
C GLU A 517 21.71 -36.64 -29.61
N ILE A 518 20.74 -36.41 -28.72
CA ILE A 518 19.85 -35.24 -28.80
C ILE A 518 20.67 -33.95 -28.62
N PHE A 519 21.62 -33.91 -27.67
CA PHE A 519 22.51 -32.77 -27.49
C PHE A 519 23.35 -32.50 -28.75
N ALA A 520 23.96 -33.53 -29.34
CA ALA A 520 24.73 -33.42 -30.57
C ALA A 520 23.86 -32.90 -31.72
N PHE A 521 22.66 -33.45 -31.89
CA PHE A 521 21.68 -32.99 -32.87
C PHE A 521 21.31 -31.51 -32.69
N MET A 522 21.04 -31.09 -31.44
CA MET A 522 20.76 -29.68 -31.14
C MET A 522 21.95 -28.79 -31.50
N ASN A 523 23.17 -29.20 -31.18
CA ASN A 523 24.38 -28.44 -31.46
C ASN A 523 24.66 -28.31 -32.96
N GLU A 524 24.57 -29.41 -33.71
CA GLU A 524 24.74 -29.44 -35.18
C GLU A 524 23.70 -28.56 -35.89
N ASN A 525 22.49 -28.50 -35.35
CA ASN A 525 21.39 -27.74 -35.92
C ASN A 525 21.28 -26.31 -35.38
N GLU A 526 22.22 -25.85 -34.56
CA GLU A 526 22.23 -24.52 -33.92
C GLU A 526 20.94 -24.23 -33.13
N ILE A 527 20.51 -25.20 -32.30
CA ILE A 527 19.36 -25.09 -31.40
C ILE A 527 19.90 -24.90 -29.97
N GLY A 528 19.64 -23.73 -29.38
CA GLY A 528 20.19 -23.43 -28.07
C GLY A 528 20.01 -21.97 -27.65
N VAL A 529 20.84 -21.53 -26.70
CA VAL A 529 20.75 -20.17 -26.12
C VAL A 529 22.15 -19.56 -25.96
N GLU A 530 22.30 -18.26 -26.23
CA GLU A 530 23.53 -17.51 -25.91
C GLU A 530 23.38 -16.71 -24.61
N CYS A 531 24.52 -16.25 -24.06
CA CYS A 531 24.63 -15.55 -22.78
C CYS A 531 23.60 -14.43 -22.59
N SER A 532 23.49 -13.53 -23.57
CA SER A 532 22.58 -12.39 -23.49
C SER A 532 21.12 -12.76 -23.74
N GLY A 533 20.83 -13.86 -24.45
CA GLY A 533 19.46 -14.40 -24.56
C GLY A 533 19.00 -15.00 -23.24
N PHE A 534 19.87 -15.79 -22.62
CA PHE A 534 19.64 -16.39 -21.32
C PHE A 534 19.46 -15.32 -20.23
N ALA A 535 20.40 -14.39 -20.11
CA ALA A 535 20.31 -13.27 -19.17
C ALA A 535 19.06 -12.40 -19.39
N TYR A 536 18.68 -12.16 -20.65
CA TYR A 536 17.46 -11.40 -20.96
C TYR A 536 16.21 -12.08 -20.39
N HIS A 537 16.03 -13.38 -20.58
CA HIS A 537 14.79 -14.06 -20.16
C HIS A 537 14.67 -14.17 -18.65
N LEU A 538 15.79 -14.43 -17.95
CA LEU A 538 15.83 -14.40 -16.49
C LEU A 538 15.51 -12.99 -15.96
N LEU A 539 16.21 -11.97 -16.47
CA LEU A 539 15.99 -10.58 -16.07
C LEU A 539 14.61 -10.08 -16.46
N HIS A 540 14.04 -10.56 -17.57
CA HIS A 540 12.69 -10.23 -18.00
C HIS A 540 11.65 -10.73 -17.01
N ALA A 541 11.77 -11.98 -16.54
CA ALA A 541 10.87 -12.53 -15.52
C ALA A 541 10.91 -11.69 -14.22
N TYR A 542 12.11 -11.30 -13.79
CA TYR A 542 12.31 -10.44 -12.63
C TYR A 542 11.70 -9.03 -12.81
N VAL A 543 12.00 -8.39 -13.95
CA VAL A 543 11.57 -7.02 -14.25
C VAL A 543 10.07 -6.89 -14.41
N VAL A 544 9.41 -7.86 -15.05
CA VAL A 544 7.95 -7.86 -15.21
C VAL A 544 7.27 -7.85 -13.85
N GLU A 545 7.80 -8.62 -12.90
CA GLU A 545 7.20 -8.74 -11.57
C GLU A 545 7.37 -7.46 -10.73
N ILE A 546 8.50 -6.76 -10.88
CA ILE A 546 8.79 -5.52 -10.14
C ILE A 546 8.09 -4.32 -10.76
N LEU A 547 8.14 -4.17 -12.09
CA LEU A 547 7.72 -2.95 -12.78
C LEU A 547 6.36 -3.07 -13.49
N ASN A 548 5.76 -4.27 -13.50
CA ASN A 548 4.56 -4.60 -14.27
C ASN A 548 4.69 -4.18 -15.76
N LYS A 549 5.91 -4.31 -16.31
CA LYS A 549 6.26 -3.92 -17.67
C LYS A 549 7.28 -4.91 -18.25
N PRO A 550 7.20 -5.24 -19.56
CA PRO A 550 8.19 -6.11 -20.17
C PRO A 550 9.55 -5.42 -20.27
N LEU A 551 10.65 -6.17 -20.06
CA LEU A 551 12.03 -5.68 -20.18
C LEU A 551 12.28 -4.98 -21.53
N SER A 552 11.68 -5.48 -22.61
CA SER A 552 11.77 -4.87 -23.94
C SER A 552 11.27 -3.42 -24.01
N SER A 553 10.32 -3.03 -23.15
CA SER A 553 9.77 -1.66 -23.12
C SER A 553 10.67 -0.65 -22.40
N ILE A 554 11.60 -1.13 -21.56
CA ILE A 554 12.50 -0.28 -20.77
C ILE A 554 13.89 -0.15 -21.39
N LEU A 555 14.28 -1.05 -22.29
CA LEU A 555 15.57 -0.97 -22.97
C LEU A 555 15.55 0.14 -24.03
N ALA A 556 16.60 0.96 -24.03
CA ALA A 556 16.79 2.04 -24.98
C ALA A 556 16.81 1.53 -26.42
N LYS A 557 16.09 2.23 -27.30
CA LYS A 557 15.99 1.86 -28.71
C LYS A 557 17.35 1.99 -29.42
N PRO A 558 17.67 1.07 -30.35
CA PRO A 558 18.87 1.19 -31.17
C PRO A 558 18.82 2.47 -32.03
N LYS A 559 20.00 3.08 -32.29
CA LYS A 559 20.12 4.27 -33.16
C LYS A 559 20.03 3.88 -34.65
N GLY A 560 19.50 4.79 -35.47
CA GLY A 560 19.46 4.69 -36.95
C GLY A 560 18.10 4.25 -37.50
N ILE A 561 17.71 4.82 -38.65
CA ILE A 561 16.38 4.65 -39.27
C ILE A 561 16.09 3.17 -39.58
N ILE A 562 17.07 2.42 -40.08
CA ILE A 562 16.93 0.99 -40.40
C ILE A 562 16.65 0.16 -39.14
N ASN A 563 17.43 0.39 -38.08
CA ASN A 563 17.25 -0.32 -36.81
C ASN A 563 15.93 0.07 -36.12
N ALA A 564 15.50 1.32 -36.26
CA ALA A 564 14.20 1.78 -35.77
C ALA A 564 13.03 1.15 -36.55
N LEU A 565 13.13 1.03 -37.88
CA LEU A 565 12.14 0.36 -38.72
C LEU A 565 12.01 -1.13 -38.38
N VAL A 566 13.13 -1.83 -38.21
CA VAL A 566 13.15 -3.23 -37.77
C VAL A 566 12.57 -3.38 -36.35
N TRP A 567 12.83 -2.41 -35.47
CA TRP A 567 12.28 -2.38 -34.11
C TRP A 567 10.75 -2.20 -34.08
N VAL A 568 10.17 -1.47 -35.04
CA VAL A 568 8.71 -1.29 -35.17
C VAL A 568 8.01 -2.47 -35.87
N LEU A 569 8.62 -3.04 -36.92
CA LEU A 569 7.98 -4.06 -37.77
C LEU A 569 7.89 -5.45 -37.13
N PHE A 570 8.74 -5.76 -36.14
CA PHE A 570 8.80 -7.09 -35.52
C PHE A 570 8.50 -6.99 -34.01
N LYS A 571 7.22 -7.07 -33.61
CA LYS A 571 6.83 -7.13 -32.18
C LYS A 571 7.47 -8.32 -31.42
N GLN A 572 7.87 -9.39 -32.12
CA GLN A 572 8.67 -10.51 -31.57
C GLN A 572 10.20 -10.34 -31.74
N GLY A 573 10.66 -9.23 -32.32
CA GLY A 573 12.03 -8.99 -32.78
C GLY A 573 12.97 -8.31 -31.79
N ILE A 574 12.47 -7.76 -30.66
CA ILE A 574 13.33 -7.03 -29.72
C ILE A 574 14.39 -7.96 -29.11
N VAL A 575 13.98 -9.15 -28.63
CA VAL A 575 14.89 -10.12 -27.99
C VAL A 575 15.97 -10.62 -28.95
N ARG A 576 15.66 -10.70 -30.25
CA ARG A 576 16.61 -11.13 -31.30
C ARG A 576 17.77 -10.16 -31.50
N HIS A 577 17.62 -8.91 -31.10
CA HIS A 577 18.65 -7.88 -31.24
C HIS A 577 19.32 -7.50 -29.91
N VAL A 578 18.86 -8.06 -28.79
CA VAL A 578 19.51 -7.87 -27.49
C VAL A 578 20.87 -8.57 -27.50
N ASN A 579 21.93 -7.86 -27.15
CA ASN A 579 23.27 -8.40 -26.92
C ASN A 579 23.82 -7.93 -25.56
N ALA A 580 24.99 -8.43 -25.16
CA ALA A 580 25.62 -8.08 -23.88
C ALA A 580 25.85 -6.57 -23.74
N ASP A 581 26.33 -5.90 -24.79
CA ASP A 581 26.50 -4.45 -24.83
C ASP A 581 25.19 -3.68 -24.60
N MET A 582 24.09 -4.10 -25.22
CA MET A 582 22.80 -3.45 -25.05
C MET A 582 22.32 -3.58 -23.60
N LEU A 583 22.37 -4.78 -23.03
CA LEU A 583 21.96 -5.04 -21.64
C LEU A 583 22.81 -4.27 -20.62
N THR A 584 24.08 -4.04 -20.92
CA THR A 584 25.05 -3.41 -20.00
C THR A 584 25.40 -1.96 -20.36
N SER A 585 24.75 -1.39 -21.37
CA SER A 585 25.04 -0.02 -21.83
C SER A 585 24.66 1.02 -20.77
N GLU A 586 25.37 2.15 -20.75
CA GLU A 586 25.10 3.26 -19.82
C GLU A 586 23.72 3.91 -20.03
N LYS A 587 23.12 3.72 -21.21
CA LYS A 587 21.74 4.15 -21.46
C LYS A 587 20.73 3.32 -20.67
N ASN A 588 21.00 2.03 -20.49
CA ASN A 588 20.09 1.08 -19.85
C ASN A 588 20.44 0.85 -18.39
N THR A 589 21.71 1.07 -18.02
CA THR A 589 22.25 0.70 -16.71
C THR A 589 23.02 1.81 -16.03
N ILE A 590 23.13 1.71 -14.70
CA ILE A 590 24.13 2.41 -13.88
C ILE A 590 25.22 1.43 -13.44
N LYS A 591 26.40 1.95 -13.09
CA LYS A 591 27.47 1.16 -12.49
C LYS A 591 27.15 0.93 -11.01
N VAL A 592 27.33 -0.31 -10.54
CA VAL A 592 27.32 -0.64 -9.10
C VAL A 592 28.77 -0.57 -8.63
N ALA A 593 29.08 0.41 -7.77
CA ALA A 593 30.45 0.76 -7.42
C ALA A 593 31.04 -0.13 -6.32
N HIS A 594 30.25 -0.47 -5.31
CA HIS A 594 30.68 -1.25 -4.16
C HIS A 594 30.07 -2.65 -4.18
N LEU A 595 30.83 -3.65 -3.73
CA LEU A 595 30.30 -5.02 -3.61
C LEU A 595 29.10 -5.06 -2.66
N SER A 596 29.10 -4.27 -1.58
CA SER A 596 27.98 -4.16 -0.62
C SER A 596 26.63 -3.84 -1.27
N ASP A 597 26.66 -3.17 -2.43
CA ASP A 597 25.47 -2.70 -3.11
C ASP A 597 24.90 -3.74 -4.07
N VAL A 598 25.62 -4.83 -4.36
CA VAL A 598 25.21 -5.88 -5.29
C VAL A 598 23.91 -6.54 -4.82
N ARG A 599 23.00 -6.77 -5.77
CA ARG A 599 21.73 -7.45 -5.52
C ARG A 599 21.32 -8.35 -6.70
N VAL A 600 20.31 -9.18 -6.47
CA VAL A 600 19.69 -10.00 -7.51
C VAL A 600 19.19 -9.13 -8.67
N GLY A 601 19.38 -9.57 -9.90
CA GLY A 601 19.04 -8.82 -11.11
C GLY A 601 20.14 -7.89 -11.62
N ASP A 602 21.25 -7.71 -10.87
CA ASP A 602 22.42 -7.02 -11.39
C ASP A 602 23.16 -7.87 -12.43
N LEU A 603 23.73 -7.22 -13.44
CA LEU A 603 24.46 -7.83 -14.54
C LEU A 603 25.96 -7.69 -14.32
N ILE A 604 26.73 -8.76 -14.54
CA ILE A 604 28.19 -8.72 -14.55
C ILE A 604 28.65 -8.70 -16.01
N ARG A 605 29.23 -7.58 -16.46
CA ARG A 605 29.82 -7.45 -17.80
C ARG A 605 31.22 -8.05 -17.80
N LEU A 606 31.50 -8.90 -18.79
CA LEU A 606 32.78 -9.55 -19.01
C LEU A 606 33.28 -9.33 -20.44
N SER A 607 34.61 -9.31 -20.58
CA SER A 607 35.31 -9.15 -21.86
C SER A 607 36.10 -10.41 -22.22
N VAL A 608 35.50 -11.33 -22.96
CA VAL A 608 36.14 -12.62 -23.30
C VAL A 608 37.00 -12.53 -24.57
N LYS A 609 36.45 -12.01 -25.67
CA LYS A 609 37.18 -11.80 -26.94
C LYS A 609 37.31 -10.33 -27.29
N THR A 610 36.22 -9.59 -27.11
CA THR A 610 36.15 -8.14 -27.30
C THR A 610 35.54 -7.47 -26.06
N PRO A 611 35.83 -6.19 -25.79
CA PRO A 611 35.34 -5.54 -24.58
C PRO A 611 33.82 -5.62 -24.39
N GLY A 612 33.36 -6.33 -23.35
CA GLY A 612 31.95 -6.47 -22.97
C GLY A 612 31.09 -7.40 -23.82
N ASP A 613 31.69 -8.36 -24.50
CA ASP A 613 30.98 -9.32 -25.34
C ASP A 613 30.21 -10.40 -24.56
N HIS A 614 30.36 -10.45 -23.24
CA HIS A 614 29.74 -11.46 -22.39
C HIS A 614 29.06 -10.85 -21.16
N VAL A 615 28.02 -11.53 -20.69
CA VAL A 615 27.21 -11.06 -19.57
C VAL A 615 26.74 -12.22 -18.70
N LEU A 616 26.84 -12.03 -17.39
CA LEU A 616 26.29 -12.90 -16.36
C LEU A 616 25.16 -12.15 -15.64
N LEU A 617 24.23 -12.89 -15.04
CA LEU A 617 23.17 -12.31 -14.22
C LEU A 617 23.32 -12.78 -12.78
N VAL A 618 23.34 -11.87 -11.81
CA VAL A 618 23.27 -12.20 -10.39
C VAL A 618 21.86 -12.72 -10.08
N VAL A 619 21.78 -13.95 -9.58
CA VAL A 619 20.52 -14.65 -9.28
C VAL A 619 20.29 -14.88 -7.79
N ASP A 620 21.34 -14.77 -6.98
CA ASP A 620 21.26 -14.84 -5.52
C ASP A 620 22.47 -14.13 -4.87
N VAL A 621 22.27 -13.60 -3.66
CA VAL A 621 23.29 -12.89 -2.86
C VAL A 621 23.16 -13.29 -1.40
N THR A 622 24.11 -14.08 -0.89
CA THR A 622 24.13 -14.48 0.52
C THR A 622 24.78 -13.40 1.36
N LYS A 623 24.09 -12.96 2.43
CA LYS A 623 24.62 -12.00 3.40
C LYS A 623 24.71 -12.60 4.80
N LYS A 624 25.78 -12.26 5.52
CA LYS A 624 25.97 -12.57 6.94
C LYS A 624 26.23 -11.27 7.71
N LEU A 625 25.37 -10.97 8.69
CA LEU A 625 25.43 -9.72 9.47
C LEU A 625 25.49 -8.45 8.59
N GLY A 626 24.76 -8.45 7.47
CA GLY A 626 24.71 -7.33 6.52
C GLY A 626 25.85 -7.28 5.50
N VAL A 627 26.87 -8.12 5.63
CA VAL A 627 28.01 -8.20 4.70
C VAL A 627 27.77 -9.32 3.69
N ILE A 628 28.06 -9.08 2.41
CA ILE A 628 27.94 -10.12 1.37
C ILE A 628 29.06 -11.14 1.54
N GLU A 629 28.69 -12.41 1.65
CA GLU A 629 29.60 -13.56 1.77
C GLU A 629 29.77 -14.26 0.42
N SER A 630 28.71 -14.36 -0.38
CA SER A 630 28.77 -14.94 -1.71
C SER A 630 27.77 -14.31 -2.67
N ILE A 631 28.13 -14.33 -3.96
CA ILE A 631 27.30 -13.92 -5.07
C ILE A 631 27.12 -15.13 -5.98
N THR A 632 25.87 -15.51 -6.24
CA THR A 632 25.52 -16.56 -7.18
C THR A 632 25.10 -15.92 -8.50
N TYR A 633 25.68 -16.35 -9.61
CA TYR A 633 25.33 -15.85 -10.94
C TYR A 633 24.94 -16.98 -11.88
N ALA A 634 24.00 -16.69 -12.79
CA ALA A 634 23.63 -17.56 -13.89
C ALA A 634 24.33 -17.12 -15.17
N HIS A 635 24.83 -18.10 -15.94
CA HIS A 635 25.44 -17.84 -17.23
C HIS A 635 25.36 -19.01 -18.20
N SER A 636 25.66 -18.69 -19.46
CA SER A 636 25.77 -19.64 -20.55
C SER A 636 26.90 -19.18 -21.46
N SER A 637 27.96 -19.98 -21.62
CA SER A 637 29.16 -19.59 -22.37
C SER A 637 29.69 -20.75 -23.20
N TYR A 638 30.21 -20.44 -24.40
CA TYR A 638 30.74 -21.44 -25.35
C TYR A 638 31.77 -22.39 -24.72
N GLN A 639 32.64 -21.88 -23.84
CA GLN A 639 33.71 -22.66 -23.20
C GLN A 639 33.17 -23.71 -22.20
N ARG A 640 31.97 -23.51 -21.66
CA ARG A 640 31.41 -24.32 -20.56
C ARG A 640 30.15 -25.07 -20.96
N THR A 641 29.39 -24.60 -21.94
CA THR A 641 28.14 -25.26 -22.36
C THR A 641 28.34 -26.66 -22.94
N VAL A 642 29.50 -26.97 -23.53
CA VAL A 642 29.78 -28.32 -24.03
C VAL A 642 29.75 -29.35 -22.90
N SER A 643 30.11 -28.96 -21.67
CA SER A 643 30.06 -29.83 -20.49
C SER A 643 28.86 -29.58 -19.58
N GLN A 644 28.30 -28.37 -19.52
CA GLN A 644 27.34 -27.98 -18.47
C GLN A 644 26.01 -27.36 -18.94
N GLY A 645 25.87 -26.89 -20.18
CA GLY A 645 24.70 -26.08 -20.58
C GLY A 645 24.60 -24.74 -19.82
N PRO A 646 23.46 -24.03 -19.84
CA PRO A 646 23.18 -22.93 -18.92
C PRO A 646 23.20 -23.43 -17.47
N HIS A 647 23.83 -22.69 -16.56
CA HIS A 647 24.02 -23.11 -15.18
C HIS A 647 24.30 -21.92 -14.26
N THR A 648 24.47 -22.19 -12.97
CA THR A 648 24.89 -21.22 -11.95
C THR A 648 26.29 -21.51 -11.43
N ALA A 649 26.99 -20.46 -11.01
CA ALA A 649 28.26 -20.52 -10.31
C ALA A 649 28.32 -19.46 -9.20
N HIS A 650 29.36 -19.54 -8.36
CA HIS A 650 29.51 -18.69 -7.18
C HIS A 650 30.82 -17.91 -7.18
N ILE A 651 30.75 -16.71 -6.61
CA ILE A 651 31.89 -15.88 -6.24
C ILE A 651 31.84 -15.76 -4.72
N ARG A 652 32.87 -16.25 -4.04
CA ARG A 652 33.02 -16.04 -2.59
C ARG A 652 33.69 -14.69 -2.38
N VAL A 653 33.04 -13.83 -1.59
CA VAL A 653 33.57 -12.53 -1.23
C VAL A 653 34.55 -12.71 -0.08
N ILE A 654 35.84 -12.54 -0.37
CA ILE A 654 36.92 -12.65 0.61
C ILE A 654 37.30 -11.27 1.19
N ASP A 655 37.08 -10.20 0.43
CA ASP A 655 37.32 -8.83 0.88
C ASP A 655 36.30 -7.87 0.25
N SER A 656 35.32 -7.44 1.04
CA SER A 656 34.24 -6.54 0.60
C SER A 656 34.70 -5.14 0.20
N ALA A 657 35.92 -4.73 0.59
CA ALA A 657 36.49 -3.43 0.21
C ALA A 657 37.10 -3.44 -1.21
N LYS A 658 37.32 -4.63 -1.79
CA LYS A 658 37.88 -4.81 -3.14
C LYS A 658 36.81 -5.08 -4.19
N GLY A 659 37.20 -4.99 -5.46
CA GLY A 659 36.31 -5.28 -6.59
C GLY A 659 36.13 -6.79 -6.85
N LEU A 660 35.25 -7.14 -7.80
CA LEU A 660 35.00 -8.54 -8.21
C LEU A 660 36.24 -9.28 -8.70
N HIS A 661 37.21 -8.57 -9.29
CA HIS A 661 38.46 -9.16 -9.77
C HIS A 661 39.23 -9.87 -8.67
N ASP A 662 39.21 -9.31 -7.47
CA ASP A 662 40.02 -9.75 -6.33
C ASP A 662 39.28 -10.77 -5.44
N GLN A 663 38.11 -11.24 -5.87
CA GLN A 663 37.30 -12.22 -5.13
C GLN A 663 37.59 -13.64 -5.60
N ASP A 664 37.15 -14.63 -4.84
CA ASP A 664 37.38 -16.04 -5.14
C ASP A 664 36.26 -16.61 -6.04
N TRP A 665 36.51 -16.62 -7.35
CA TRP A 665 35.62 -17.21 -8.35
C TRP A 665 35.74 -18.73 -8.32
N GLN A 666 34.70 -19.40 -7.81
CA GLN A 666 34.70 -20.86 -7.66
C GLN A 666 34.66 -21.59 -9.01
N GLU A 667 34.11 -20.94 -10.03
CA GLU A 667 34.13 -21.49 -11.38
C GLU A 667 35.53 -21.38 -11.98
N LYS A 668 35.95 -22.46 -12.65
CA LYS A 668 37.22 -22.51 -13.38
C LYS A 668 37.00 -22.31 -14.88
N THR A 669 38.02 -22.36 -15.71
CA THR A 669 37.93 -22.59 -17.16
C THR A 669 38.14 -24.09 -17.46
N PRO A 670 37.94 -24.56 -18.71
CA PRO A 670 38.29 -25.94 -19.09
C PRO A 670 39.76 -26.29 -18.81
N ALA A 671 40.66 -25.29 -18.79
CA ALA A 671 42.07 -25.45 -18.44
C ALA A 671 42.33 -25.48 -16.91
N GLY A 672 41.30 -25.43 -16.07
CA GLY A 672 41.42 -25.51 -14.61
C GLY A 672 41.81 -24.20 -13.90
N VAL A 673 41.90 -23.09 -14.62
CA VAL A 673 42.24 -21.75 -14.07
C VAL A 673 40.97 -21.04 -13.60
N SER A 674 41.05 -20.12 -12.63
CA SER A 674 39.91 -19.29 -12.20
C SER A 674 39.19 -18.62 -13.38
N TYR A 675 37.86 -18.57 -13.36
CA TYR A 675 37.07 -17.86 -14.38
C TYR A 675 37.24 -16.33 -14.31
N SER A 676 37.78 -15.81 -13.20
CA SER A 676 38.09 -14.37 -13.04
C SER A 676 39.03 -13.82 -14.11
N ILE A 677 39.78 -14.67 -14.83
CA ILE A 677 40.67 -14.24 -15.93
C ILE A 677 39.93 -13.54 -17.08
N HIS A 678 38.61 -13.65 -17.15
CA HIS A 678 37.76 -12.99 -18.14
C HIS A 678 37.19 -11.64 -17.66
N PHE A 679 37.49 -11.25 -16.42
CA PHE A 679 37.05 -9.98 -15.84
C PHE A 679 38.19 -8.95 -15.96
N HIS A 680 37.98 -7.96 -16.82
CA HIS A 680 38.95 -6.93 -17.20
C HIS A 680 38.41 -5.53 -16.86
N PRO A 681 38.56 -5.04 -15.62
CA PRO A 681 38.07 -3.72 -15.20
C PRO A 681 38.55 -2.58 -16.11
N GLU A 682 39.78 -2.68 -16.60
CA GLU A 682 40.42 -1.73 -17.51
C GLU A 682 39.75 -1.66 -18.89
N ARG A 683 39.00 -2.70 -19.27
CA ARG A 683 38.21 -2.77 -20.51
C ARG A 683 36.75 -2.35 -20.32
N GLY A 684 36.40 -1.83 -19.15
CA GLY A 684 35.05 -1.36 -18.82
C GLY A 684 34.12 -2.45 -18.26
N ASP A 685 34.67 -3.62 -17.90
CA ASP A 685 33.96 -4.66 -17.15
C ASP A 685 33.54 -4.14 -15.78
N GLY A 686 32.51 -4.76 -15.24
CA GLY A 686 31.95 -4.37 -13.95
C GLY A 686 30.49 -4.73 -13.81
N ILE A 687 29.97 -4.41 -12.63
CA ILE A 687 28.59 -4.69 -12.27
C ILE A 687 27.71 -3.54 -12.75
N ARG A 688 26.61 -3.90 -13.41
CA ARG A 688 25.67 -2.99 -14.05
C ARG A 688 24.27 -3.29 -13.55
N ARG A 689 23.55 -2.26 -13.15
CA ARG A 689 22.16 -2.35 -12.70
C ARG A 689 21.25 -1.64 -13.66
N LEU A 690 20.14 -2.26 -14.07
CA LEU A 690 19.15 -1.57 -14.89
C LEU A 690 18.66 -0.29 -14.19
N ARG A 691 18.68 0.83 -14.92
CA ARG A 691 18.17 2.13 -14.44
C ARG A 691 16.71 2.04 -14.02
N ALA A 692 15.92 1.22 -14.70
CA ALA A 692 14.52 1.04 -14.36
C ALA A 692 14.32 0.39 -12.98
N LEU A 693 15.32 -0.34 -12.46
CA LEU A 693 15.28 -0.94 -11.13
C LEU A 693 15.85 -0.01 -10.04
N THR A 694 16.39 1.17 -10.40
CA THR A 694 16.97 2.13 -9.45
C THR A 694 16.02 3.28 -9.12
N ILE A 695 14.88 3.37 -9.81
CA ILE A 695 13.85 4.34 -9.51
C ILE A 695 13.12 3.82 -8.27
N GLU A 696 13.64 4.18 -7.10
CA GLU A 696 12.89 4.12 -5.84
C GLU A 696 11.84 5.23 -5.91
N ASN A 697 10.66 4.91 -6.44
CA ASN A 697 9.45 5.72 -6.26
C ASN A 697 8.24 4.80 -6.23
#